data_AF-A0A0Q4F930-F1
#
_entry.id   AF-A0A0Q4F930-F1
#
_cell.length_a   1.000
_cell.length_b   1.000
_cell.length_c   1.000
_cell.angle_alpha   90.00
_cell.angle_beta   90.00
_cell.angle_gamma   90.00
#
_symmetry.space_group_name_H-M   'P 1'
#
loop_
_entity.id
_entity.type
_entity.pdbx_description
1 polymer ?
#
loop_
_entity_poly.entity_id
_entity_poly.type
_entity_poly.pdbx_seq_one_letter_code
_entity_poly.pdbx_strand_id
1 'polypeptide(L)'
;MGYWLAETRTVQEAGVLSRFDPAYWTVDFPRPMMASVVTTGADALRVDCVFYRQDDLAGLIWASEDVHDHPLLRYDTVRDYRDCTLRFRWRSSGVRALDATHGPALTIEGRDAAGVARAWYVRLWNYATGSPEDAEVVIDFATVIGGYTLPEDGVPVWAGDVDRMFVSLVPPDYAEDGGLLAAPAKGWAEMSAIRCDGSGSVLGVGDVVLPEHGLRIASGYDDSYHLTPERLLHNALRLGYRGALVHYVGMSHYFRLERSGDGLFVSLGGGVLNVACAAWHRDFAARAGALGYDPVWSLSYELFDAHCWGDWKQRAADGSPALTGWAPPSTLLSPAHVGAMAYLQAVARAFVGIGRAAGGRRRFQVGEPWWWVTTDHRICLYDDAARAALGGNPPVIDDVCGELDAARRALLDRAGALLAASTAALVAAAREAGAEEALLLAYLPTILNADSPEVKRANLPVGWARPAFDVLQLEDYDWAATGNVGATTRGVAAAGERLGYPADEQHYFSGFVLRPEDRGQWRAIAAAADAARARGVADTFVWALPQVLRDGFTYFEEEGAMEAFDDVRFPLALGAEAEVMPETSTAIVVAAGGHEARNVDWAEPRTRYDVGPGVRSQADVALLLDFFRARLGPARAFRLQDPFDHATAVEPGYGDVVIGTGDGVTTRFALVKRYGQMVRRITRPVAGSVRIGVGGVETQGFAVGDGGVVLLDVAPDKGVAVTAGFTFDVPVRFAEDRLQVARATHGAGIAASVPLIEVREA
;
A
#
# COMPACT_ATOMS: atom_id res chain seq x y z
N MET A 1 17.12 -1.18 -2.42
CA MET A 1 15.97 -0.88 -1.55
C MET A 1 14.78 -0.72 -2.49
N GLY A 2 13.93 -1.73 -2.57
CA GLY A 2 12.76 -1.74 -3.45
C GLY A 2 11.59 -0.85 -3.01
N TYR A 3 11.74 0.06 -2.05
CA TYR A 3 10.68 1.01 -1.67
C TYR A 3 11.19 2.31 -1.04
N TRP A 4 10.33 3.33 -1.01
CA TRP A 4 10.52 4.63 -0.36
C TRP A 4 9.22 5.07 0.34
N LEU A 5 9.34 5.84 1.43
CA LEU A 5 8.21 6.49 2.10
C LEU A 5 8.32 8.00 1.87
N ALA A 6 7.55 8.50 0.91
CA ALA A 6 7.52 9.92 0.56
C ALA A 6 6.76 10.74 1.62
N GLU A 7 7.29 11.89 2.01
CA GLU A 7 6.59 12.83 2.92
C GLU A 7 6.17 14.11 2.20
N THR A 8 6.96 14.49 1.20
CA THR A 8 6.70 15.63 0.33
C THR A 8 7.47 15.45 -0.97
N ARG A 9 7.01 16.12 -2.02
CA ARG A 9 7.84 16.39 -3.19
C ARG A 9 9.04 17.25 -2.79
N THR A 10 10.21 16.94 -3.36
CA THR A 10 11.43 17.74 -3.25
C THR A 10 11.97 18.11 -4.62
N VAL A 11 12.39 17.11 -5.39
CA VAL A 11 12.97 17.26 -6.74
C VAL A 11 12.12 16.59 -7.82
N GLN A 12 11.02 15.96 -7.43
CA GLN A 12 10.14 15.23 -8.34
C GLN A 12 9.33 16.19 -9.24
N GLU A 13 8.90 15.69 -10.39
CA GLU A 13 8.16 16.46 -11.39
C GLU A 13 6.85 17.03 -10.84
N ALA A 14 6.55 18.26 -11.24
CA ALA A 14 5.35 18.98 -10.87
C ALA A 14 4.66 19.53 -12.12
N GLY A 15 3.34 19.55 -12.09
CA GLY A 15 2.47 20.10 -13.12
C GLY A 15 1.61 21.24 -12.59
N VAL A 16 0.56 21.56 -13.35
CA VAL A 16 -0.44 22.56 -12.99
C VAL A 16 -1.84 21.96 -13.02
N LEU A 17 -2.69 22.39 -12.09
CA LEU A 17 -4.08 21.99 -11.93
C LEU A 17 -4.96 23.25 -11.93
N SER A 18 -6.09 23.20 -12.63
CA SER A 18 -7.12 24.24 -12.49
C SER A 18 -7.78 24.11 -11.12
N ARG A 19 -7.84 25.19 -10.34
CA ARG A 19 -8.57 25.21 -9.08
C ARG A 19 -10.04 24.86 -9.34
N PHE A 20 -10.63 24.09 -8.43
CA PHE A 20 -11.98 23.50 -8.55
C PHE A 20 -12.10 22.39 -9.60
N ASP A 21 -10.99 21.75 -10.00
CA ASP A 21 -11.01 20.58 -10.88
C ASP A 21 -12.00 19.51 -10.36
N PRO A 22 -12.92 19.02 -11.22
CA PRO A 22 -13.95 18.06 -10.84
C PRO A 22 -13.45 16.81 -10.11
N ALA A 23 -12.27 16.30 -10.45
CA ALA A 23 -11.75 15.05 -9.88
C ALA A 23 -11.41 15.18 -8.40
N TYR A 24 -11.13 16.40 -7.93
CA TYR A 24 -10.61 16.67 -6.59
C TYR A 24 -11.67 17.09 -5.57
N TRP A 25 -12.92 17.24 -5.99
CA TRP A 25 -14.04 17.40 -5.08
C TRP A 25 -14.33 16.10 -4.33
N THR A 26 -14.76 16.24 -3.06
CA THR A 26 -15.14 15.11 -2.22
C THR A 26 -16.58 15.24 -1.72
N VAL A 27 -17.14 14.18 -1.16
CA VAL A 27 -18.46 14.22 -0.53
C VAL A 27 -18.41 13.67 0.88
N ASP A 28 -19.10 14.33 1.81
CA ASP A 28 -19.26 13.87 3.19
C ASP A 28 -20.73 13.98 3.61
N PHE A 29 -21.16 13.09 4.51
CA PHE A 29 -22.55 13.00 4.96
C PHE A 29 -22.69 12.18 6.25
N PRO A 30 -23.69 12.47 7.10
CA PRO A 30 -24.03 11.61 8.23
C PRO A 30 -24.75 10.34 7.75
N ARG A 31 -24.41 9.18 8.29
CA ARG A 31 -25.25 7.98 8.10
C ARG A 31 -26.59 8.17 8.85
N PRO A 32 -27.73 7.66 8.34
CA PRO A 32 -27.85 6.59 7.35
C PRO A 32 -28.00 7.03 5.89
N MET A 33 -28.01 8.34 5.58
CA MET A 33 -27.96 8.76 4.17
C MET A 33 -26.68 8.28 3.49
N MET A 34 -26.73 8.17 2.16
CA MET A 34 -25.59 7.81 1.34
C MET A 34 -25.46 8.81 0.20
N ALA A 35 -24.24 9.25 -0.08
CA ALA A 35 -23.91 10.03 -1.26
C ALA A 35 -22.60 9.57 -1.90
N SER A 36 -22.41 9.94 -3.16
CA SER A 36 -21.17 9.69 -3.90
C SER A 36 -20.97 10.78 -4.92
N VAL A 37 -19.71 11.11 -5.21
CA VAL A 37 -19.35 12.05 -6.29
C VAL A 37 -18.64 11.31 -7.42
N VAL A 38 -18.98 11.64 -8.66
CA VAL A 38 -18.32 11.15 -9.88
C VAL A 38 -18.06 12.31 -10.83
N THR A 39 -17.00 12.23 -11.62
CA THR A 39 -16.75 13.16 -12.72
C THR A 39 -17.54 12.72 -13.95
N THR A 40 -18.23 13.66 -14.59
CA THR A 40 -19.04 13.41 -15.80
C THR A 40 -18.43 14.04 -17.05
N GLY A 41 -17.37 14.82 -16.89
CA GLY A 41 -16.55 15.42 -17.94
C GLY A 41 -15.32 16.10 -17.35
N ALA A 42 -14.45 16.66 -18.20
CA ALA A 42 -13.23 17.35 -17.74
C ALA A 42 -13.52 18.61 -16.91
N ASP A 43 -14.70 19.22 -17.08
CA ASP A 43 -15.18 20.39 -16.37
C ASP A 43 -16.54 20.13 -15.69
N ALA A 44 -16.85 18.86 -15.37
CA ALA A 44 -18.13 18.49 -14.79
C ALA A 44 -18.06 17.33 -13.78
N LEU A 45 -18.84 17.46 -12.71
CA LEU A 45 -19.07 16.43 -11.70
C LEU A 45 -20.56 16.32 -11.35
N ARG A 46 -20.92 15.17 -10.80
CA ARG A 46 -22.26 14.88 -10.30
C ARG A 46 -22.18 14.22 -8.93
N VAL A 47 -23.08 14.64 -8.03
CA VAL A 47 -23.34 14.00 -6.75
C VAL A 47 -24.71 13.34 -6.80
N ASP A 48 -24.78 12.05 -6.46
CA ASP A 48 -26.03 11.32 -6.26
C ASP A 48 -26.21 11.04 -4.77
N CYS A 49 -27.43 11.27 -4.26
CA CYS A 49 -27.79 11.16 -2.84
C CYS A 49 -29.00 10.25 -2.65
N VAL A 50 -29.04 9.54 -1.52
CA VAL A 50 -30.25 8.94 -0.95
C VAL A 50 -30.39 9.37 0.50
N PHE A 51 -31.55 9.93 0.83
CA PHE A 51 -31.91 10.44 2.15
C PHE A 51 -32.90 9.49 2.81
N TYR A 52 -32.77 9.32 4.12
CA TYR A 52 -33.65 8.55 4.98
C TYR A 52 -34.30 9.39 6.08
N ARG A 53 -33.78 10.59 6.35
CA ARG A 53 -34.27 11.52 7.35
C ARG A 53 -34.47 12.92 6.76
N GLN A 54 -35.32 13.71 7.41
CA GLN A 54 -35.61 15.09 7.01
C GLN A 54 -34.44 16.05 7.33
N ASP A 55 -33.59 15.71 8.30
CA ASP A 55 -32.42 16.48 8.72
C ASP A 55 -31.12 16.02 8.02
N ASP A 56 -31.20 15.07 7.09
CA ASP A 56 -30.05 14.59 6.33
C ASP A 56 -29.41 15.71 5.48
N LEU A 57 -28.08 15.73 5.41
CA LEU A 57 -27.31 16.73 4.67
C LEU A 57 -26.05 16.10 4.07
N ALA A 58 -25.91 16.16 2.74
CA ALA A 58 -24.64 15.91 2.06
C ALA A 58 -23.88 17.22 1.81
N GLY A 59 -22.57 17.20 1.99
CA GLY A 59 -21.67 18.28 1.61
C GLY A 59 -20.80 17.88 0.43
N LEU A 60 -20.91 18.59 -0.69
CA LEU A 60 -19.94 18.51 -1.79
C LEU A 60 -18.80 19.48 -1.49
N ILE A 61 -17.59 18.98 -1.24
CA ILE A 61 -16.50 19.70 -0.58
C ILE A 61 -15.34 19.95 -1.56
N TRP A 62 -14.83 21.17 -1.54
CA TRP A 62 -13.53 21.55 -2.07
C TRP A 62 -12.62 21.96 -0.90
N ALA A 63 -11.51 21.25 -0.69
CA ALA A 63 -10.54 21.56 0.36
C ALA A 63 -9.34 22.34 -0.20
N SER A 64 -8.85 23.32 0.53
CA SER A 64 -7.62 24.05 0.15
C SER A 64 -6.36 23.20 0.30
N GLU A 65 -6.41 22.16 1.11
CA GLU A 65 -5.31 21.22 1.35
C GLU A 65 -5.72 19.83 0.87
N ASP A 66 -4.82 19.20 0.11
CA ASP A 66 -4.97 17.83 -0.33
C ASP A 66 -4.35 16.86 0.68
N VAL A 67 -5.22 16.14 1.38
CA VAL A 67 -4.87 15.09 2.34
C VAL A 67 -5.20 13.68 1.86
N HIS A 68 -5.70 13.54 0.62
CA HIS A 68 -6.21 12.28 0.10
C HIS A 68 -5.26 11.63 -0.91
N ASP A 69 -4.55 12.43 -1.69
CA ASP A 69 -3.58 11.93 -2.66
C ASP A 69 -2.26 11.58 -2.00
N HIS A 70 -1.50 10.71 -2.68
CA HIS A 70 -0.13 10.41 -2.29
C HIS A 70 0.69 11.73 -2.19
N PRO A 71 1.63 11.89 -1.23
CA PRO A 71 2.45 13.09 -1.07
C PRO A 71 3.19 13.56 -2.33
N LEU A 72 3.45 12.65 -3.27
CA LEU A 72 4.04 12.96 -4.57
C LEU A 72 3.05 13.49 -5.61
N LEU A 73 1.74 13.28 -5.43
CA LEU A 73 0.69 13.57 -6.40
C LEU A 73 -0.25 14.71 -5.97
N ARG A 74 -0.34 14.98 -4.67
CA ARG A 74 -1.22 16.01 -4.08
C ARG A 74 -1.06 17.40 -4.70
N TYR A 75 -2.12 18.20 -4.79
CA TYR A 75 -1.97 19.61 -5.18
C TYR A 75 -1.39 20.47 -4.03
N ASP A 76 -0.86 21.63 -4.38
CA ASP A 76 -0.27 22.58 -3.43
C ASP A 76 -1.36 23.25 -2.59
N THR A 77 -1.11 23.38 -1.28
CA THR A 77 -2.05 24.05 -0.37
C THR A 77 -2.04 25.56 -0.58
N VAL A 78 -3.09 26.10 -1.21
CA VAL A 78 -3.27 27.55 -1.44
C VAL A 78 -4.60 28.03 -0.87
N ARG A 79 -4.52 28.71 0.27
CA ARG A 79 -5.70 29.13 1.07
C ARG A 79 -6.29 30.48 0.67
N ASP A 80 -5.60 31.25 -0.17
CA ASP A 80 -6.10 32.53 -0.69
C ASP A 80 -6.90 32.31 -1.98
N TYR A 81 -8.15 32.79 -1.97
CA TYR A 81 -9.10 32.73 -3.07
C TYR A 81 -9.48 34.12 -3.56
N ARG A 82 -8.96 35.21 -2.99
CA ARG A 82 -9.41 36.58 -3.31
C ARG A 82 -9.19 36.97 -4.77
N ASP A 83 -8.24 36.32 -5.44
CA ASP A 83 -7.96 36.50 -6.88
C ASP A 83 -8.62 35.40 -7.75
N CYS A 84 -9.73 34.82 -7.29
CA CYS A 84 -10.46 33.77 -7.99
C CYS A 84 -11.91 34.18 -8.29
N THR A 85 -12.37 33.86 -9.49
CA THR A 85 -13.81 33.84 -9.82
C THR A 85 -14.21 32.43 -10.24
N LEU A 86 -15.10 31.79 -9.48
CA LEU A 86 -15.65 30.46 -9.80
C LEU A 86 -16.94 30.62 -10.62
N ARG A 87 -17.02 29.89 -11.74
CA ARG A 87 -18.19 29.82 -12.62
C ARG A 87 -18.55 28.37 -12.87
N PHE A 88 -19.84 28.04 -12.82
CA PHE A 88 -20.34 26.73 -13.22
C PHE A 88 -21.84 26.80 -13.52
N ARG A 89 -22.32 25.85 -14.31
CA ARG A 89 -23.74 25.57 -14.47
C ARG A 89 -24.17 24.54 -13.43
N TRP A 90 -25.13 24.90 -12.61
CA TRP A 90 -25.82 24.03 -11.66
C TRP A 90 -27.01 23.37 -12.30
N ARG A 91 -27.16 22.05 -12.11
CA ARG A 91 -28.42 21.33 -12.36
C ARG A 91 -28.75 20.42 -11.19
N SER A 92 -30.02 20.31 -10.81
CA SER A 92 -30.40 19.43 -9.69
C SER A 92 -31.81 18.85 -9.81
N SER A 93 -32.07 17.75 -9.12
CA SER A 93 -33.43 17.20 -8.96
C SER A 93 -33.50 16.32 -7.71
N GLY A 94 -34.66 16.27 -7.04
CA GLY A 94 -34.84 15.44 -5.83
C GLY A 94 -34.05 15.92 -4.61
N VAL A 95 -33.56 17.16 -4.65
CA VAL A 95 -33.01 17.95 -3.53
C VAL A 95 -33.75 19.29 -3.49
N ARG A 96 -33.61 20.06 -2.42
CA ARG A 96 -34.17 21.43 -2.40
C ARG A 96 -33.54 22.29 -3.51
N ALA A 97 -34.37 23.08 -4.17
CA ALA A 97 -33.95 23.97 -5.25
C ALA A 97 -33.12 25.16 -4.70
N LEU A 98 -32.35 25.82 -5.57
CA LEU A 98 -31.44 26.91 -5.19
C LEU A 98 -32.15 28.07 -4.47
N ASP A 99 -33.34 28.44 -4.94
CA ASP A 99 -34.11 29.58 -4.43
C ASP A 99 -34.88 29.29 -3.13
N ALA A 100 -34.97 28.03 -2.71
CA ALA A 100 -35.69 27.64 -1.51
C ALA A 100 -34.94 28.08 -0.23
N THR A 101 -35.68 28.27 0.86
CA THR A 101 -35.08 28.28 2.21
C THR A 101 -34.31 26.97 2.42
N HIS A 102 -33.13 26.97 3.05
CA HIS A 102 -32.27 25.77 3.16
C HIS A 102 -31.97 25.07 1.81
N GLY A 103 -32.10 25.78 0.68
CA GLY A 103 -31.54 25.33 -0.60
C GLY A 103 -30.01 25.29 -0.55
N PRO A 104 -29.36 24.77 -1.61
CA PRO A 104 -27.92 24.68 -1.67
C PRO A 104 -27.22 26.00 -1.35
N ALA A 105 -26.36 25.96 -0.33
CA ALA A 105 -25.55 27.08 0.11
C ALA A 105 -24.07 26.67 0.11
N LEU A 106 -23.21 27.61 -0.29
CA LEU A 106 -21.77 27.46 -0.17
C LEU A 106 -21.36 27.92 1.23
N THR A 107 -20.98 26.97 2.07
CA THR A 107 -20.34 27.25 3.35
C THR A 107 -18.84 27.39 3.12
N ILE A 108 -18.25 28.50 3.56
CA ILE A 108 -16.81 28.76 3.49
C ILE A 108 -16.27 28.76 4.91
N GLU A 109 -15.34 27.86 5.21
CA GLU A 109 -14.70 27.74 6.54
C GLU A 109 -13.25 28.16 6.44
N GLY A 110 -12.77 28.97 7.39
CA GLY A 110 -11.39 29.44 7.41
C GLY A 110 -11.13 30.42 8.54
N ARG A 111 -10.31 31.43 8.28
CA ARG A 111 -10.03 32.53 9.22
C ARG A 111 -10.36 33.88 8.60
N ASP A 112 -10.80 34.82 9.40
CA ASP A 112 -10.98 36.20 8.96
C ASP A 112 -9.65 36.97 8.86
N ALA A 113 -9.70 38.26 8.50
CA ALA A 113 -8.53 39.12 8.37
C ALA A 113 -7.66 39.22 9.65
N ALA A 114 -8.24 38.95 10.83
CA ALA A 114 -7.54 38.96 12.10
C ALA A 114 -6.99 37.58 12.50
N GLY A 115 -7.17 36.56 11.65
CA GLY A 115 -6.77 35.19 11.92
C GLY A 115 -7.76 34.42 12.81
N VAL A 116 -8.99 34.93 13.00
CA VAL A 116 -10.00 34.28 13.85
C VAL A 116 -10.81 33.29 13.03
N ALA A 117 -10.92 32.05 13.51
CA ALA A 117 -11.70 31.00 12.85
C ALA A 117 -13.17 31.45 12.66
N ARG A 118 -13.67 31.29 11.43
CA ARG A 118 -14.99 31.76 11.03
C ARG A 118 -15.57 30.89 9.91
N ALA A 119 -16.90 30.77 9.91
CA ALA A 119 -17.67 30.24 8.80
C ALA A 119 -18.54 31.34 8.18
N TRP A 120 -18.64 31.36 6.85
CA TRP A 120 -19.55 32.21 6.09
C TRP A 120 -20.51 31.34 5.29
N TYR A 121 -21.77 31.78 5.20
CA TYR A 121 -22.82 31.08 4.48
C TYR A 121 -23.26 31.90 3.28
N VAL A 122 -22.93 31.43 2.08
CA VAL A 122 -23.23 32.10 0.82
C VAL A 122 -24.36 31.37 0.12
N ARG A 123 -25.52 32.00 0.04
CA ARG A 123 -26.66 31.43 -0.71
C ARG A 123 -26.37 31.50 -2.21
N LEU A 124 -26.24 30.33 -2.85
CA LEU A 124 -25.85 30.24 -4.26
C LEU A 124 -26.84 30.97 -5.19
N TRP A 125 -28.13 30.96 -4.87
CA TRP A 125 -29.17 31.64 -5.66
C TRP A 125 -28.94 33.15 -5.81
N ASN A 126 -28.30 33.80 -4.84
CA ASN A 126 -28.00 35.23 -4.93
C ASN A 126 -26.95 35.55 -6.02
N TYR A 127 -26.29 34.51 -6.54
CA TYR A 127 -25.25 34.56 -7.57
C TYR A 127 -25.62 33.76 -8.82
N ALA A 128 -26.89 33.37 -8.94
CA ALA A 128 -27.38 32.48 -9.99
C ALA A 128 -28.21 33.24 -11.05
N THR A 129 -28.06 32.84 -12.32
CA THR A 129 -28.90 33.29 -13.45
C THR A 129 -29.50 32.06 -14.14
N GLY A 130 -30.82 31.93 -14.13
CA GLY A 130 -31.53 30.77 -14.69
C GLY A 130 -32.77 30.42 -13.88
N SER A 131 -33.10 29.12 -13.82
CA SER A 131 -34.15 28.58 -12.96
C SER A 131 -33.58 27.97 -11.68
N PRO A 132 -34.40 27.77 -10.62
CA PRO A 132 -33.93 27.20 -9.36
C PRO A 132 -33.24 25.83 -9.46
N GLU A 133 -33.56 25.03 -10.48
CA GLU A 133 -32.92 23.73 -10.74
C GLU A 133 -31.97 23.70 -11.94
N ASP A 134 -31.79 24.80 -12.68
CA ASP A 134 -30.87 24.92 -13.83
C ASP A 134 -30.43 26.38 -13.99
N ALA A 135 -29.25 26.71 -13.44
CA ALA A 135 -28.74 28.07 -13.43
C ALA A 135 -27.23 28.13 -13.61
N GLU A 136 -26.76 29.21 -14.21
CA GLU A 136 -25.35 29.59 -14.18
C GLU A 136 -25.07 30.32 -12.85
N VAL A 137 -24.07 29.87 -12.11
CA VAL A 137 -23.64 30.44 -10.83
C VAL A 137 -22.26 31.07 -11.02
N VAL A 138 -22.10 32.33 -10.57
CA VAL A 138 -20.84 33.08 -10.68
C VAL A 138 -20.47 33.71 -9.34
N ILE A 139 -19.37 33.24 -8.74
CA ILE A 139 -18.89 33.69 -7.43
C ILE A 139 -17.53 34.37 -7.61
N ASP A 140 -17.50 35.68 -7.39
CA ASP A 140 -16.26 36.46 -7.28
C ASP A 140 -15.83 36.53 -5.80
N PHE A 141 -14.77 35.80 -5.45
CA PHE A 141 -14.29 35.71 -4.07
C PHE A 141 -13.66 37.01 -3.56
N ALA A 142 -13.37 37.98 -4.42
CA ALA A 142 -12.94 39.32 -4.00
C ALA A 142 -14.08 40.11 -3.35
N THR A 143 -15.32 39.86 -3.77
CA THR A 143 -16.49 40.68 -3.42
C THR A 143 -17.67 39.89 -2.85
N VAL A 144 -17.56 38.57 -2.70
CA VAL A 144 -18.68 37.72 -2.27
C VAL A 144 -19.18 38.11 -0.87
N ILE A 145 -20.51 38.19 -0.77
CA ILE A 145 -21.27 38.52 0.44
C ILE A 145 -22.11 37.29 0.81
N GLY A 146 -21.96 36.82 2.05
CA GLY A 146 -22.83 35.82 2.65
C GLY A 146 -24.12 36.43 3.18
N GLY A 147 -25.10 35.59 3.50
CA GLY A 147 -26.45 36.02 3.89
C GLY A 147 -27.53 35.43 3.00
N TYR A 148 -28.78 35.50 3.47
CA TYR A 148 -29.95 34.98 2.77
C TYR A 148 -30.65 36.08 1.95
N THR A 149 -30.95 37.22 2.58
CA THR A 149 -31.66 38.37 2.01
C THR A 149 -30.68 39.53 1.82
N LEU A 150 -30.08 39.62 0.63
CA LEU A 150 -29.13 40.68 0.33
C LEU A 150 -29.84 41.94 -0.22
N PRO A 151 -29.45 43.15 0.22
CA PRO A 151 -28.30 43.44 1.09
C PRO A 151 -28.57 43.42 2.61
N GLU A 152 -29.80 43.15 3.05
CA GLU A 152 -30.26 43.35 4.43
C GLU A 152 -29.47 42.57 5.49
N ASP A 153 -29.13 41.31 5.22
CA ASP A 153 -28.37 40.43 6.12
C ASP A 153 -26.94 40.15 5.63
N GLY A 154 -26.43 41.01 4.73
CA GLY A 154 -25.15 40.84 4.08
C GLY A 154 -23.97 40.79 5.04
N VAL A 155 -23.22 39.70 5.00
CA VAL A 155 -21.96 39.52 5.73
C VAL A 155 -20.82 39.41 4.71
N PRO A 156 -19.90 40.39 4.63
CA PRO A 156 -18.73 40.28 3.78
C PRO A 156 -17.93 39.01 4.08
N VAL A 157 -17.64 38.25 3.04
CA VAL A 157 -16.75 37.09 3.15
C VAL A 157 -15.33 37.57 3.02
N TRP A 158 -14.48 37.13 3.94
CA TRP A 158 -13.05 37.26 3.76
C TRP A 158 -12.54 35.91 3.23
N ALA A 159 -11.91 35.89 2.05
CA ALA A 159 -11.56 34.66 1.33
C ALA A 159 -10.05 34.44 1.14
N GLY A 160 -9.18 35.04 1.97
CA GLY A 160 -7.72 34.95 1.81
C GLY A 160 -7.01 33.79 2.55
N ASP A 161 -7.75 32.97 3.30
CA ASP A 161 -7.29 31.94 4.23
C ASP A 161 -8.50 31.03 4.55
N VAL A 162 -8.87 30.26 3.55
CA VAL A 162 -9.97 29.30 3.58
C VAL A 162 -9.39 27.89 3.80
N ASP A 163 -9.99 27.12 4.71
CA ASP A 163 -9.72 25.69 4.88
C ASP A 163 -10.38 24.85 3.81
N ARG A 164 -11.69 25.04 3.68
CA ARG A 164 -12.53 24.32 2.74
C ARG A 164 -13.79 25.09 2.45
N MET A 165 -14.43 24.72 1.36
CA MET A 165 -15.76 25.17 0.99
C MET A 165 -16.63 23.95 0.76
N PHE A 166 -17.92 24.02 1.08
CA PHE A 166 -18.84 22.95 0.70
C PHE A 166 -20.22 23.45 0.31
N VAL A 167 -20.80 22.79 -0.69
CA VAL A 167 -22.18 23.01 -1.14
C VAL A 167 -23.09 21.99 -0.46
N SER A 168 -24.07 22.46 0.31
CA SER A 168 -25.03 21.60 1.00
C SER A 168 -26.11 21.06 0.06
N LEU A 169 -26.48 19.80 0.26
CA LEU A 169 -27.59 19.11 -0.43
C LEU A 169 -28.48 18.46 0.63
N VAL A 170 -29.75 18.83 0.62
CA VAL A 170 -30.74 18.37 1.61
C VAL A 170 -31.97 17.77 0.91
N PRO A 171 -32.74 16.88 1.56
CA PRO A 171 -33.95 16.30 0.98
C PRO A 171 -35.01 17.38 0.69
N PRO A 172 -35.92 17.17 -0.28
CA PRO A 172 -36.97 18.12 -0.62
C PRO A 172 -37.83 18.56 0.58
N ASP A 173 -38.10 17.63 1.49
CA ASP A 173 -38.91 17.84 2.71
C ASP A 173 -38.05 18.15 3.95
N TYR A 174 -36.91 18.83 3.76
CA TYR A 174 -35.97 19.13 4.84
C TYR A 174 -36.64 19.89 5.99
N ALA A 175 -36.37 19.42 7.21
CA ALA A 175 -36.84 20.02 8.45
C ALA A 175 -35.76 19.88 9.53
N GLU A 176 -35.44 20.98 10.22
CA GLU A 176 -34.35 21.03 11.21
C GLU A 176 -34.64 20.17 12.46
N ASP A 177 -35.91 20.01 12.83
CA ASP A 177 -36.35 19.13 13.92
C ASP A 177 -36.23 17.64 13.56
N GLY A 178 -35.99 17.34 12.28
CA GLY A 178 -35.65 16.03 11.76
C GLY A 178 -36.79 15.03 11.79
N GLY A 179 -36.45 13.75 11.62
CA GLY A 179 -37.41 12.64 11.59
C GLY A 179 -37.17 11.72 10.39
N LEU A 180 -37.60 10.46 10.51
CA LEU A 180 -37.51 9.51 9.41
C LEU A 180 -38.48 9.90 8.29
N LEU A 181 -37.99 9.89 7.05
CA LEU A 181 -38.83 10.05 5.87
C LEU A 181 -39.81 8.87 5.75
N ALA A 182 -40.99 9.14 5.18
CA ALA A 182 -41.99 8.10 4.92
C ALA A 182 -41.49 7.04 3.93
N ALA A 183 -40.66 7.45 2.98
CA ALA A 183 -39.90 6.59 2.08
C ALA A 183 -38.54 7.24 1.78
N PRO A 184 -37.49 6.46 1.45
CA PRO A 184 -36.20 7.03 1.10
C PRO A 184 -36.30 7.96 -0.12
N ALA A 185 -35.80 9.19 0.01
CA ALA A 185 -35.79 10.17 -1.07
C ALA A 185 -34.47 10.08 -1.85
N LYS A 186 -34.54 10.14 -3.18
CA LYS A 186 -33.35 10.14 -4.05
C LYS A 186 -33.20 11.53 -4.66
N GLY A 187 -31.99 12.04 -4.69
CA GLY A 187 -31.68 13.34 -5.26
C GLY A 187 -30.32 13.35 -5.95
N TRP A 188 -30.08 14.35 -6.77
CA TRP A 188 -28.78 14.60 -7.37
C TRP A 188 -28.57 16.09 -7.64
N ALA A 189 -27.29 16.47 -7.68
CA ALA A 189 -26.83 17.76 -8.16
C ALA A 189 -25.63 17.58 -9.08
N GLU A 190 -25.52 18.44 -10.09
CA GLU A 190 -24.44 18.45 -11.06
C GLU A 190 -23.88 19.87 -11.16
N MET A 191 -22.56 19.98 -11.10
CA MET A 191 -21.81 21.17 -11.44
C MET A 191 -21.07 20.88 -12.74
N SER A 192 -21.40 21.61 -13.80
CA SER A 192 -20.80 21.46 -15.13
C SER A 192 -20.27 22.78 -15.64
N ALA A 193 -19.44 22.75 -16.69
CA ALA A 193 -18.76 23.94 -17.20
C ALA A 193 -18.00 24.69 -16.08
N ILE A 194 -17.39 23.94 -15.16
CA ILE A 194 -16.64 24.49 -14.03
C ILE A 194 -15.42 25.22 -14.57
N ARG A 195 -15.28 26.50 -14.21
CA ARG A 195 -14.16 27.36 -14.60
C ARG A 195 -13.75 28.24 -13.44
N CYS A 196 -12.44 28.42 -13.28
CA CYS A 196 -11.87 29.37 -12.35
C CYS A 196 -11.02 30.38 -13.13
N ASP A 197 -11.34 31.66 -12.99
CA ASP A 197 -10.59 32.76 -13.60
C ASP A 197 -9.80 33.54 -12.52
N GLY A 198 -8.81 34.32 -12.95
CA GLY A 198 -7.96 35.15 -12.08
C GLY A 198 -6.57 34.53 -11.80
N SER A 199 -5.69 35.26 -11.12
CA SER A 199 -4.32 34.80 -10.85
C SER A 199 -4.24 33.66 -9.83
N GLY A 200 -5.28 33.48 -9.01
CA GLY A 200 -5.37 32.37 -8.05
C GLY A 200 -5.95 31.06 -8.61
N SER A 201 -6.29 31.01 -9.90
CA SER A 201 -7.03 29.91 -10.52
C SER A 201 -6.20 28.66 -10.82
N VAL A 202 -4.87 28.73 -10.68
CA VAL A 202 -3.96 27.62 -10.97
C VAL A 202 -3.25 27.19 -9.69
N LEU A 203 -3.24 25.88 -9.44
CA LEU A 203 -2.50 25.23 -8.36
C LEU A 203 -1.32 24.45 -8.94
N GLY A 204 -0.22 24.38 -8.20
CA GLY A 204 0.80 23.36 -8.47
C GLY A 204 0.27 21.98 -8.09
N VAL A 205 0.66 20.94 -8.82
CA VAL A 205 0.28 19.56 -8.53
C VAL A 205 1.43 18.63 -8.81
N GLY A 206 1.43 17.46 -8.17
CA GLY A 206 2.43 16.44 -8.47
C GLY A 206 2.14 15.75 -9.79
N ASP A 207 3.15 15.62 -10.65
CA ASP A 207 3.01 14.94 -11.96
C ASP A 207 3.89 13.69 -12.06
N VAL A 208 4.23 13.11 -10.90
CA VAL A 208 5.11 11.93 -10.82
C VAL A 208 4.47 10.73 -11.51
N VAL A 209 5.23 10.08 -12.39
CA VAL A 209 4.89 8.78 -12.98
C VAL A 209 5.96 7.77 -12.58
N LEU A 210 5.57 6.78 -11.79
CA LEU A 210 6.42 5.63 -11.53
C LEU A 210 6.33 4.62 -12.67
N PRO A 211 7.43 3.93 -13.00
CA PRO A 211 7.39 2.77 -13.87
C PRO A 211 6.40 1.72 -13.35
N GLU A 212 5.82 0.96 -14.28
CA GLU A 212 5.06 -0.23 -13.91
C GLU A 212 5.94 -1.21 -13.14
N HIS A 213 5.40 -1.76 -12.05
CA HIS A 213 6.07 -2.74 -11.21
C HIS A 213 5.19 -3.97 -10.96
N GLY A 214 5.78 -5.04 -10.43
CA GLY A 214 5.11 -6.34 -10.28
C GLY A 214 4.01 -6.43 -9.21
N LEU A 215 3.87 -5.43 -8.33
CA LEU A 215 2.81 -5.42 -7.31
C LEU A 215 1.45 -5.00 -7.87
N ARG A 216 0.40 -5.58 -7.29
CA ARG A 216 -1.01 -5.21 -7.45
C ARG A 216 -1.48 -4.42 -6.24
N ILE A 217 -2.63 -3.78 -6.38
CA ILE A 217 -3.21 -2.96 -5.32
C ILE A 217 -4.61 -3.43 -4.98
N ALA A 218 -4.95 -3.31 -3.71
CA ALA A 218 -6.29 -3.53 -3.22
C ALA A 218 -6.82 -2.23 -2.56
N SER A 219 -8.10 -1.93 -2.75
CA SER A 219 -8.80 -0.75 -2.23
C SER A 219 -10.22 -1.10 -1.79
N GLY A 220 -10.85 -0.24 -0.97
CA GLY A 220 -12.22 -0.44 -0.48
C GLY A 220 -13.13 0.75 -0.78
N TYR A 221 -14.40 0.48 -1.09
CA TYR A 221 -15.42 1.51 -1.26
C TYR A 221 -15.71 2.24 0.05
N ASP A 222 -15.78 1.54 1.18
CA ASP A 222 -16.01 2.17 2.48
C ASP A 222 -14.88 3.14 2.89
N ASP A 223 -13.67 2.95 2.37
CA ASP A 223 -12.54 3.87 2.58
C ASP A 223 -12.48 5.01 1.56
N SER A 224 -13.19 4.90 0.43
CA SER A 224 -13.00 5.77 -0.74
C SER A 224 -14.29 6.35 -1.34
N TYR A 225 -15.46 6.08 -0.74
CA TYR A 225 -16.77 6.55 -1.25
C TYR A 225 -16.83 8.07 -1.43
N HIS A 226 -16.06 8.79 -0.61
CA HIS A 226 -16.00 10.24 -0.59
C HIS A 226 -15.17 10.82 -1.75
N LEU A 227 -14.34 10.01 -2.42
CA LEU A 227 -13.49 10.41 -3.53
C LEU A 227 -14.14 10.07 -4.88
N THR A 228 -13.77 10.80 -5.93
CA THR A 228 -14.13 10.40 -7.29
C THR A 228 -13.36 9.13 -7.71
N PRO A 229 -13.97 8.22 -8.49
CA PRO A 229 -13.24 7.06 -9.03
C PRO A 229 -12.03 7.46 -9.89
N GLU A 230 -12.14 8.58 -10.61
CA GLU A 230 -11.04 9.16 -11.38
C GLU A 230 -9.80 9.43 -10.52
N ARG A 231 -9.97 10.13 -9.39
CA ARG A 231 -8.87 10.45 -8.48
C ARG A 231 -8.24 9.20 -7.86
N LEU A 232 -9.07 8.24 -7.44
CA LEU A 232 -8.59 6.97 -6.85
C LEU A 232 -7.73 6.19 -7.86
N LEU A 233 -8.23 6.01 -9.08
CA LEU A 233 -7.53 5.26 -10.13
C LEU A 233 -6.30 6.02 -10.65
N HIS A 234 -6.35 7.36 -10.70
CA HIS A 234 -5.20 8.18 -11.06
C HIS A 234 -4.02 7.97 -10.09
N ASN A 235 -4.29 7.96 -8.78
CA ASN A 235 -3.26 7.65 -7.78
C ASN A 235 -2.64 6.26 -8.01
N ALA A 236 -3.46 5.22 -8.15
CA ALA A 236 -2.97 3.86 -8.41
C ALA A 236 -2.10 3.79 -9.70
N LEU A 237 -2.54 4.45 -10.77
CA LEU A 237 -1.86 4.44 -12.06
C LEU A 237 -0.50 5.15 -12.00
N ARG A 238 -0.47 6.35 -11.41
CA ARG A 238 0.75 7.15 -11.27
C ARG A 238 1.78 6.50 -10.36
N LEU A 239 1.33 5.69 -9.40
CA LEU A 239 2.20 4.92 -8.51
C LEU A 239 2.70 3.60 -9.11
N GLY A 240 2.42 3.29 -10.38
CA GLY A 240 2.98 2.12 -11.07
C GLY A 240 2.16 0.83 -10.96
N TYR A 241 1.03 0.82 -10.25
CA TYR A 241 0.15 -0.35 -10.17
C TYR A 241 -0.57 -0.58 -11.50
N ARG A 242 -0.58 -1.83 -11.98
CA ARG A 242 -1.27 -2.25 -13.22
C ARG A 242 -1.96 -3.60 -13.03
N GLY A 243 -2.85 -3.94 -13.97
CA GLY A 243 -3.50 -5.24 -14.02
C GLY A 243 -4.57 -5.40 -12.94
N ALA A 244 -4.42 -6.41 -12.07
CA ALA A 244 -5.43 -6.72 -11.07
C ALA A 244 -5.54 -5.64 -9.99
N LEU A 245 -6.78 -5.23 -9.72
CA LEU A 245 -7.13 -4.33 -8.62
C LEU A 245 -8.26 -4.97 -7.82
N VAL A 246 -8.00 -5.37 -6.58
CA VAL A 246 -9.05 -5.90 -5.70
C VAL A 246 -9.82 -4.74 -5.11
N HIS A 247 -11.12 -4.67 -5.41
CA HIS A 247 -12.01 -3.62 -4.92
C HIS A 247 -13.03 -4.24 -3.95
N TYR A 248 -12.79 -4.05 -2.66
CA TYR A 248 -13.75 -4.39 -1.62
C TYR A 248 -14.96 -3.46 -1.72
N VAL A 249 -16.13 -4.02 -1.96
CA VAL A 249 -17.35 -3.22 -2.18
C VAL A 249 -17.90 -2.57 -0.90
N GLY A 250 -17.26 -2.87 0.23
CA GLY A 250 -17.60 -2.33 1.54
C GLY A 250 -18.73 -3.08 2.22
N MET A 251 -19.06 -2.63 3.41
CA MET A 251 -20.05 -3.24 4.30
C MET A 251 -21.05 -2.22 4.86
N SER A 252 -20.83 -0.93 4.61
CA SER A 252 -21.60 0.16 5.19
C SER A 252 -22.21 1.15 4.21
N HIS A 253 -21.78 1.21 2.95
CA HIS A 253 -22.25 2.26 2.01
C HIS A 253 -22.99 1.77 0.76
N TYR A 254 -23.04 0.46 0.47
CA TYR A 254 -23.61 -0.03 -0.80
C TYR A 254 -25.12 -0.26 -0.77
N PHE A 255 -25.68 -0.55 0.41
CA PHE A 255 -27.01 -1.12 0.54
C PHE A 255 -28.12 -0.07 0.49
N ARG A 256 -29.34 -0.56 0.34
CA ARG A 256 -30.57 0.20 0.57
C ARG A 256 -31.14 -0.20 1.92
N LEU A 257 -31.79 0.75 2.58
CA LEU A 257 -32.49 0.51 3.84
C LEU A 257 -34.01 0.57 3.68
N GLU A 258 -34.71 -0.23 4.45
CA GLU A 258 -36.14 -0.15 4.69
C GLU A 258 -36.44 0.06 6.17
N ARG A 259 -37.58 0.68 6.46
CA ARG A 259 -38.00 0.97 7.83
C ARG A 259 -38.74 -0.23 8.42
N SER A 260 -38.35 -0.62 9.63
CA SER A 260 -39.09 -1.57 10.47
C SER A 260 -39.13 -1.04 11.89
N GLY A 261 -40.34 -0.66 12.35
CA GLY A 261 -40.51 0.10 13.58
C GLY A 261 -39.76 1.44 13.52
N ASP A 262 -38.87 1.66 14.48
CA ASP A 262 -37.98 2.84 14.55
C ASP A 262 -36.59 2.58 13.93
N GLY A 263 -36.32 1.36 13.47
CA GLY A 263 -35.04 0.96 12.87
C GLY A 263 -35.04 1.04 11.34
N LEU A 264 -33.84 1.10 10.78
CA LEU A 264 -33.56 1.01 9.34
C LEU A 264 -32.67 -0.21 9.09
N PHE A 265 -33.12 -1.12 8.22
CA PHE A 265 -32.45 -2.39 7.96
C PHE A 265 -32.25 -2.63 6.47
N VAL A 266 -31.23 -3.40 6.10
CA VAL A 266 -30.92 -3.69 4.70
C VAL A 266 -32.10 -4.33 3.96
N SER A 267 -32.33 -3.88 2.74
CA SER A 267 -33.47 -4.31 1.91
C SER A 267 -33.10 -4.47 0.44
N LEU A 268 -33.78 -5.41 -0.21
CA LEU A 268 -33.80 -5.57 -1.67
C LEU A 268 -35.00 -4.85 -2.32
N GLY A 269 -35.82 -4.16 -1.51
CA GLY A 269 -36.98 -3.41 -1.95
C GLY A 269 -36.58 -2.24 -2.86
N GLY A 270 -37.03 -2.27 -4.12
CA GLY A 270 -36.74 -1.23 -5.11
C GLY A 270 -35.31 -1.23 -5.68
N GLY A 271 -34.59 -2.36 -5.55
CA GLY A 271 -33.24 -2.58 -6.11
C GLY A 271 -32.29 -3.22 -5.10
N VAL A 272 -31.08 -3.56 -5.54
CA VAL A 272 -30.04 -4.18 -4.67
C VAL A 272 -29.14 -3.12 -4.05
N LEU A 273 -28.57 -2.24 -4.88
CA LEU A 273 -27.65 -1.18 -4.47
C LEU A 273 -28.40 0.16 -4.34
N ASN A 274 -27.93 1.04 -3.45
CA ASN A 274 -28.42 2.43 -3.46
C ASN A 274 -27.88 3.20 -4.68
N VAL A 275 -28.50 4.35 -4.96
CA VAL A 275 -28.23 5.12 -6.19
C VAL A 275 -26.80 5.67 -6.23
N ALA A 276 -26.28 6.15 -5.10
CA ALA A 276 -24.93 6.68 -4.97
C ALA A 276 -23.89 5.59 -5.26
N CYS A 277 -23.97 4.47 -4.54
CA CYS A 277 -23.12 3.31 -4.76
C CYS A 277 -23.15 2.83 -6.22
N ALA A 278 -24.34 2.72 -6.82
CA ALA A 278 -24.48 2.27 -8.21
C ALA A 278 -23.89 3.26 -9.22
N ALA A 279 -23.96 4.58 -8.97
CA ALA A 279 -23.36 5.60 -9.81
C ALA A 279 -21.83 5.53 -9.73
N TRP A 280 -21.28 5.54 -8.51
CA TRP A 280 -19.84 5.48 -8.25
C TRP A 280 -19.19 4.24 -8.88
N HIS A 281 -19.77 3.05 -8.67
CA HIS A 281 -19.17 1.81 -9.17
C HIS A 281 -19.27 1.64 -10.69
N ARG A 282 -20.28 2.23 -11.34
CA ARG A 282 -20.33 2.24 -12.82
C ARG A 282 -19.23 3.11 -13.41
N ASP A 283 -19.01 4.29 -12.83
CA ASP A 283 -17.93 5.18 -13.23
C ASP A 283 -16.55 4.55 -12.96
N PHE A 284 -16.36 3.97 -11.77
CA PHE A 284 -15.16 3.20 -11.42
C PHE A 284 -14.88 2.07 -12.41
N ALA A 285 -15.88 1.22 -12.72
CA ALA A 285 -15.68 0.09 -13.64
C ALA A 285 -15.31 0.55 -15.05
N ALA A 286 -15.97 1.61 -15.55
CA ALA A 286 -15.68 2.16 -16.88
C ALA A 286 -14.26 2.75 -16.96
N ARG A 287 -13.85 3.53 -15.95
CA ARG A 287 -12.53 4.15 -15.90
C ARG A 287 -11.42 3.13 -15.66
N ALA A 288 -11.64 2.17 -14.78
CA ALA A 288 -10.70 1.08 -14.54
C ALA A 288 -10.41 0.34 -15.86
N GLY A 289 -11.46 -0.03 -16.61
CA GLY A 289 -11.31 -0.66 -17.92
C GLY A 289 -10.58 0.22 -18.95
N ALA A 290 -10.89 1.53 -19.00
CA ALA A 290 -10.22 2.48 -19.88
C ALA A 290 -8.71 2.63 -19.57
N LEU A 291 -8.33 2.45 -18.31
CA LEU A 291 -6.94 2.47 -17.84
C LEU A 291 -6.24 1.09 -17.90
N GLY A 292 -6.94 0.05 -18.35
CA GLY A 292 -6.39 -1.31 -18.44
C GLY A 292 -6.32 -2.05 -17.11
N TYR A 293 -7.05 -1.61 -16.09
CA TYR A 293 -7.23 -2.38 -14.86
C TYR A 293 -8.28 -3.47 -15.04
N ASP A 294 -8.07 -4.56 -14.31
CA ASP A 294 -9.02 -5.66 -14.18
C ASP A 294 -9.56 -5.67 -12.74
N PRO A 295 -10.69 -5.03 -12.42
CA PRO A 295 -11.25 -5.08 -11.08
C PRO A 295 -11.61 -6.50 -10.64
N VAL A 296 -11.32 -6.83 -9.37
CA VAL A 296 -11.87 -8.00 -8.67
C VAL A 296 -12.90 -7.49 -7.67
N TRP A 297 -14.17 -7.81 -7.87
CA TRP A 297 -15.25 -7.41 -6.96
C TRP A 297 -15.21 -8.27 -5.72
N SER A 298 -14.74 -7.71 -4.61
CA SER A 298 -14.66 -8.41 -3.33
C SER A 298 -15.86 -8.09 -2.46
N LEU A 299 -16.59 -9.14 -2.04
CA LEU A 299 -17.76 -9.04 -1.16
C LEU A 299 -17.54 -9.90 0.08
N SER A 300 -17.63 -9.28 1.27
CA SER A 300 -17.50 -9.96 2.55
C SER A 300 -18.84 -10.51 3.06
N TYR A 301 -18.78 -11.32 4.12
CA TYR A 301 -19.95 -11.69 4.94
C TYR A 301 -20.22 -10.67 6.05
N GLU A 302 -19.55 -9.52 6.01
CA GLU A 302 -19.61 -8.46 6.99
C GLU A 302 -20.70 -7.44 6.59
N LEU A 303 -21.45 -6.92 7.56
CA LEU A 303 -22.46 -5.88 7.35
C LEU A 303 -22.53 -4.92 8.53
N PHE A 304 -22.77 -3.63 8.26
CA PHE A 304 -22.84 -2.63 9.33
C PHE A 304 -23.93 -2.97 10.35
N ASP A 305 -23.56 -3.10 11.63
CA ASP A 305 -24.39 -3.75 12.66
C ASP A 305 -25.75 -3.05 12.85
N ALA A 306 -25.73 -1.71 12.80
CA ALA A 306 -26.91 -0.86 13.00
C ALA A 306 -28.00 -1.08 11.93
N HIS A 307 -27.63 -1.63 10.77
CA HIS A 307 -28.53 -1.87 9.65
C HIS A 307 -28.72 -3.36 9.33
N CYS A 308 -28.13 -4.24 10.14
CA CYS A 308 -28.28 -5.69 9.99
C CYS A 308 -29.50 -6.20 10.77
N TRP A 309 -30.30 -7.06 10.11
CA TRP A 309 -31.39 -7.78 10.77
C TRP A 309 -30.87 -8.65 11.91
N GLY A 310 -31.61 -8.70 13.03
CA GLY A 310 -31.14 -9.35 14.25
C GLY A 310 -30.98 -10.86 14.15
N ASP A 311 -31.80 -11.53 13.34
CA ASP A 311 -31.76 -12.97 13.04
C ASP A 311 -30.69 -13.34 12.00
N TRP A 312 -30.13 -12.36 11.28
CA TRP A 312 -29.05 -12.59 10.32
C TRP A 312 -27.68 -12.66 10.99
N LYS A 313 -27.52 -12.09 12.18
CA LYS A 313 -26.24 -11.98 12.89
C LYS A 313 -25.78 -13.34 13.40
N GLN A 314 -24.51 -13.66 13.19
CA GLN A 314 -23.83 -14.72 13.92
C GLN A 314 -23.86 -14.43 15.43
N ARG A 315 -23.94 -15.47 16.27
CA ARG A 315 -24.02 -15.33 17.74
C ARG A 315 -23.15 -16.32 18.47
N ALA A 316 -22.54 -15.89 19.57
CA ALA A 316 -21.92 -16.79 20.54
C ALA A 316 -23.00 -17.57 21.35
N ALA A 317 -22.58 -18.56 22.12
CA ALA A 317 -23.50 -19.47 22.82
C ALA A 317 -24.40 -18.76 23.85
N ASP A 318 -23.93 -17.64 24.42
CA ASP A 318 -24.68 -16.76 25.33
C ASP A 318 -25.66 -15.80 24.62
N GLY A 319 -25.71 -15.85 23.29
CA GLY A 319 -26.56 -15.02 22.45
C GLY A 319 -25.94 -13.67 22.05
N SER A 320 -24.74 -13.34 22.51
CA SER A 320 -24.06 -12.11 22.11
C SER A 320 -23.74 -12.10 20.60
N PRO A 321 -23.93 -10.97 19.90
CA PRO A 321 -23.70 -10.88 18.46
C PRO A 321 -22.20 -10.87 18.12
N ALA A 322 -21.87 -11.38 16.94
CA ALA A 322 -20.54 -11.34 16.35
C ALA A 322 -20.16 -9.91 15.92
N LEU A 323 -19.78 -9.06 16.87
CA LEU A 323 -19.35 -7.69 16.60
C LEU A 323 -17.85 -7.62 16.36
N THR A 324 -17.45 -6.88 15.33
CA THR A 324 -16.03 -6.58 15.07
C THR A 324 -15.54 -5.42 15.94
N GLY A 325 -14.23 -5.16 15.90
CA GLY A 325 -13.57 -4.12 16.72
C GLY A 325 -13.79 -2.67 16.26
N TRP A 326 -14.54 -2.43 15.18
CA TRP A 326 -14.79 -1.09 14.66
C TRP A 326 -15.78 -0.29 15.53
N ALA A 327 -15.74 1.04 15.42
CA ALA A 327 -16.64 1.93 16.15
C ALA A 327 -17.30 2.96 15.20
N PRO A 328 -18.63 2.94 15.02
CA PRO A 328 -19.57 1.91 15.47
C PRO A 328 -19.29 0.53 14.85
N PRO A 329 -19.70 -0.57 15.50
CA PRO A 329 -19.30 -1.90 15.09
C PRO A 329 -20.01 -2.36 13.83
N SER A 330 -19.39 -3.39 13.30
CA SER A 330 -19.78 -4.17 12.17
C SER A 330 -20.20 -5.56 12.69
N THR A 331 -20.94 -6.36 11.90
CA THR A 331 -21.30 -7.74 12.29
C THR A 331 -21.21 -8.74 11.15
N LEU A 332 -21.00 -10.01 11.49
CA LEU A 332 -20.88 -11.09 10.51
C LEU A 332 -22.24 -11.77 10.29
N LEU A 333 -22.61 -11.93 9.03
CA LEU A 333 -23.82 -12.61 8.59
C LEU A 333 -23.66 -14.12 8.73
N SER A 334 -24.70 -14.79 9.22
CA SER A 334 -24.69 -16.24 9.45
C SER A 334 -24.74 -17.02 8.13
N PRO A 335 -23.74 -17.87 7.83
CA PRO A 335 -23.78 -18.78 6.67
C PRO A 335 -24.98 -19.74 6.67
N ALA A 336 -25.60 -19.97 7.84
CA ALA A 336 -26.79 -20.81 7.99
C ALA A 336 -28.09 -20.10 7.57
N HIS A 337 -28.09 -18.77 7.60
CA HIS A 337 -29.31 -18.00 7.46
C HIS A 337 -29.65 -17.74 5.99
N VAL A 338 -30.70 -18.38 5.49
CA VAL A 338 -31.09 -18.34 4.06
C VAL A 338 -31.36 -16.91 3.57
N GLY A 339 -32.01 -16.06 4.37
CA GLY A 339 -32.28 -14.66 4.01
C GLY A 339 -31.01 -13.82 3.82
N ALA A 340 -30.13 -13.79 4.83
CA ALA A 340 -28.81 -13.15 4.75
C ALA A 340 -27.98 -13.63 3.54
N MET A 341 -27.94 -14.94 3.29
CA MET A 341 -27.16 -15.48 2.17
C MET A 341 -27.80 -15.17 0.80
N ALA A 342 -29.12 -15.19 0.70
CA ALA A 342 -29.84 -14.75 -0.51
C ALA A 342 -29.59 -13.26 -0.79
N TYR A 343 -29.49 -12.44 0.26
CA TYR A 343 -29.12 -11.04 0.15
C TYR A 343 -27.70 -10.87 -0.42
N LEU A 344 -26.69 -11.54 0.15
CA LEU A 344 -25.31 -11.49 -0.38
C LEU A 344 -25.24 -11.98 -1.84
N GLN A 345 -25.98 -13.02 -2.20
CA GLN A 345 -26.07 -13.50 -3.58
C GLN A 345 -26.66 -12.45 -4.53
N ALA A 346 -27.65 -11.67 -4.09
CA ALA A 346 -28.19 -10.57 -4.89
C ALA A 346 -27.15 -9.44 -5.07
N VAL A 347 -26.39 -9.12 -4.01
CA VAL A 347 -25.31 -8.13 -4.03
C VAL A 347 -24.19 -8.56 -4.99
N ALA A 348 -23.74 -9.82 -4.90
CA ALA A 348 -22.75 -10.37 -5.82
C ALA A 348 -23.18 -10.25 -7.29
N ARG A 349 -24.44 -10.61 -7.60
CA ARG A 349 -25.00 -10.44 -8.96
C ARG A 349 -24.98 -8.99 -9.42
N ALA A 350 -25.28 -8.04 -8.53
CA ALA A 350 -25.30 -6.62 -8.87
C ALA A 350 -23.90 -6.10 -9.26
N PHE A 351 -22.86 -6.41 -8.47
CA PHE A 351 -21.49 -5.95 -8.75
C PHE A 351 -20.87 -6.65 -9.96
N VAL A 352 -21.06 -7.96 -10.11
CA VAL A 352 -20.66 -8.68 -11.32
C VAL A 352 -21.37 -8.11 -12.55
N GLY A 353 -22.66 -7.74 -12.42
CA GLY A 353 -23.43 -7.07 -13.47
C GLY A 353 -22.85 -5.71 -13.87
N ILE A 354 -22.35 -4.91 -12.92
CA ILE A 354 -21.66 -3.65 -13.19
C ILE A 354 -20.37 -3.91 -13.99
N GLY A 355 -19.53 -4.85 -13.53
CA GLY A 355 -18.31 -5.22 -14.25
C GLY A 355 -18.59 -5.72 -15.68
N ARG A 356 -19.65 -6.54 -15.84
CA ARG A 356 -20.10 -7.01 -17.15
C ARG A 356 -20.54 -5.87 -18.06
N ALA A 357 -21.28 -4.89 -17.54
CA ALA A 357 -21.74 -3.74 -18.32
C ALA A 357 -20.59 -2.84 -18.79
N ALA A 358 -19.51 -2.76 -18.01
CA ALA A 358 -18.29 -2.03 -18.38
C ALA A 358 -17.40 -2.78 -19.40
N GLY A 359 -17.67 -4.07 -19.65
CA GLY A 359 -16.94 -4.88 -20.64
C GLY A 359 -15.58 -5.42 -20.17
N GLY A 360 -15.17 -5.18 -18.92
CA GLY A 360 -13.95 -5.71 -18.34
C GLY A 360 -14.02 -7.20 -17.95
N ARG A 361 -12.91 -7.74 -17.44
CA ARG A 361 -12.87 -9.10 -16.87
C ARG A 361 -13.79 -9.19 -15.65
N ARG A 362 -14.54 -10.29 -15.54
CA ARG A 362 -15.61 -10.43 -14.54
C ARG A 362 -15.14 -11.32 -13.39
N ARG A 363 -14.31 -10.76 -12.51
CA ARG A 363 -13.69 -11.49 -11.38
C ARG A 363 -14.42 -11.18 -10.08
N PHE A 364 -14.71 -12.22 -9.30
CA PHE A 364 -15.45 -12.10 -8.05
C PHE A 364 -14.70 -12.81 -6.92
N GLN A 365 -14.40 -12.08 -5.85
CA GLN A 365 -13.78 -12.60 -4.63
C GLN A 365 -14.84 -12.76 -3.55
N VAL A 366 -14.89 -13.95 -2.95
CA VAL A 366 -15.55 -14.18 -1.66
C VAL A 366 -14.59 -13.72 -0.57
N GLY A 367 -14.88 -12.56 0.00
CA GLY A 367 -14.16 -11.97 1.12
C GLY A 367 -14.71 -12.43 2.47
N GLU A 368 -13.86 -12.45 3.49
CA GLU A 368 -14.19 -12.67 4.90
C GLU A 368 -15.33 -13.67 5.24
N PRO A 369 -15.39 -14.89 4.65
CA PRO A 369 -16.53 -15.75 4.84
C PRO A 369 -16.29 -16.66 6.05
N TRP A 370 -16.04 -16.15 7.25
CA TRP A 370 -15.71 -17.00 8.42
C TRP A 370 -16.73 -16.90 9.55
N TRP A 371 -16.74 -17.94 10.39
CA TRP A 371 -17.37 -17.89 11.70
C TRP A 371 -16.53 -17.00 12.60
N TRP A 372 -17.14 -15.93 13.10
CA TRP A 372 -16.45 -14.96 13.95
C TRP A 372 -15.96 -15.62 15.24
N VAL A 373 -14.73 -15.31 15.62
CA VAL A 373 -14.19 -15.62 16.93
C VAL A 373 -13.98 -14.30 17.64
N THR A 374 -14.63 -14.12 18.79
CA THR A 374 -14.55 -12.89 19.58
C THR A 374 -13.16 -12.72 20.17
N THR A 375 -12.85 -11.52 20.66
CA THR A 375 -11.57 -11.22 21.33
C THR A 375 -11.35 -12.03 22.59
N ASP A 376 -12.42 -12.51 23.24
CA ASP A 376 -12.39 -13.44 24.36
C ASP A 376 -12.58 -14.91 23.93
N HIS A 377 -12.24 -15.24 22.68
CA HIS A 377 -12.08 -16.59 22.14
C HIS A 377 -13.37 -17.42 22.01
N ARG A 378 -14.55 -16.81 22.04
CA ARG A 378 -15.82 -17.50 21.76
C ARG A 378 -16.08 -17.56 20.27
N ILE A 379 -16.54 -18.71 19.77
CA ILE A 379 -16.94 -18.84 18.36
C ILE A 379 -18.44 -18.56 18.18
N CYS A 380 -18.78 -17.77 17.16
CA CYS A 380 -20.14 -17.29 16.91
C CYS A 380 -20.94 -18.18 15.94
N LEU A 381 -21.13 -19.45 16.28
CA LEU A 381 -21.88 -20.42 15.47
C LEU A 381 -23.22 -20.87 16.10
N TYR A 382 -23.79 -20.03 16.96
CA TYR A 382 -24.93 -20.35 17.82
C TYR A 382 -26.17 -19.46 17.61
N ASP A 383 -26.28 -18.78 16.48
CA ASP A 383 -27.55 -18.15 16.05
C ASP A 383 -28.62 -19.23 15.77
N ASP A 384 -29.90 -18.84 15.70
CA ASP A 384 -31.00 -19.80 15.59
C ASP A 384 -30.93 -20.65 14.32
N ALA A 385 -30.51 -20.06 13.19
CA ALA A 385 -30.35 -20.78 11.94
C ALA A 385 -29.18 -21.77 12.02
N ALA A 386 -28.04 -21.35 12.61
CA ALA A 386 -26.89 -22.22 12.82
C ALA A 386 -27.21 -23.36 13.79
N ARG A 387 -27.92 -23.11 14.90
CA ARG A 387 -28.36 -24.16 15.84
C ARG A 387 -29.21 -25.19 15.13
N ALA A 388 -30.19 -24.76 14.34
CA ALA A 388 -31.04 -25.67 13.56
C ALA A 388 -30.21 -26.52 12.57
N ALA A 389 -29.29 -25.89 11.82
CA ALA A 389 -28.43 -26.58 10.85
C ALA A 389 -27.40 -27.53 11.50
N LEU A 390 -26.95 -27.25 12.72
CA LEU A 390 -25.86 -27.96 13.40
C LEU A 390 -26.34 -29.04 14.39
N GLY A 391 -27.62 -29.43 14.31
CA GLY A 391 -28.20 -30.53 15.06
C GLY A 391 -29.17 -30.12 16.17
N GLY A 392 -29.67 -28.89 16.16
CA GLY A 392 -30.64 -28.32 17.11
C GLY A 392 -30.00 -27.88 18.42
N ASN A 393 -29.27 -28.77 19.09
CA ASN A 393 -28.57 -28.50 20.35
C ASN A 393 -27.07 -28.82 20.24
N PRO A 394 -26.29 -28.02 19.49
CA PRO A 394 -24.87 -28.27 19.31
C PRO A 394 -24.09 -28.16 20.63
N PRO A 395 -23.01 -28.95 20.84
CA PRO A 395 -22.10 -28.77 21.97
C PRO A 395 -21.57 -27.33 22.06
N VAL A 396 -21.43 -26.80 23.28
CA VAL A 396 -20.96 -25.43 23.50
C VAL A 396 -19.44 -25.34 23.48
N ILE A 397 -18.93 -24.34 22.75
CA ILE A 397 -17.52 -23.94 22.62
C ILE A 397 -17.44 -22.46 23.03
N ASP A 398 -17.27 -22.22 24.33
CA ASP A 398 -17.11 -20.87 24.89
C ASP A 398 -15.65 -20.39 24.87
N ASP A 399 -14.72 -21.28 24.52
CA ASP A 399 -13.32 -20.95 24.28
C ASP A 399 -12.79 -21.92 23.21
N VAL A 400 -12.26 -21.36 22.12
CA VAL A 400 -11.65 -22.14 21.03
C VAL A 400 -10.18 -22.51 21.29
N CYS A 401 -9.59 -22.01 22.38
CA CYS A 401 -8.19 -22.22 22.68
C CYS A 401 -7.90 -23.64 23.18
N GLY A 402 -6.72 -24.15 22.83
CA GLY A 402 -6.24 -25.47 23.18
C GLY A 402 -6.93 -26.60 22.40
N GLU A 403 -6.86 -27.80 22.97
CA GLU A 403 -7.43 -29.01 22.39
C GLU A 403 -8.92 -29.14 22.71
N LEU A 404 -9.74 -29.35 21.67
CA LEU A 404 -11.16 -29.61 21.81
C LEU A 404 -11.45 -31.11 21.74
N ASP A 405 -12.47 -31.57 22.47
CA ASP A 405 -12.89 -32.97 22.39
C ASP A 405 -13.47 -33.36 21.01
N ALA A 406 -13.68 -34.65 20.80
CA ALA A 406 -14.19 -35.18 19.53
C ALA A 406 -15.55 -34.60 19.11
N ALA A 407 -16.46 -34.31 20.05
CA ALA A 407 -17.78 -33.79 19.74
C ALA A 407 -17.72 -32.33 19.27
N ARG A 408 -16.87 -31.53 19.91
CA ARG A 408 -16.61 -30.13 19.54
C ARG A 408 -15.85 -30.00 18.23
N ARG A 409 -14.85 -30.85 17.97
CA ARG A 409 -14.19 -30.92 16.66
C ARG A 409 -15.17 -31.30 15.55
N ALA A 410 -16.03 -32.28 15.78
CA ALA A 410 -17.07 -32.67 14.82
C ALA A 410 -18.09 -31.54 14.58
N LEU A 411 -18.38 -30.70 15.58
CA LEU A 411 -19.19 -29.50 15.40
C LEU A 411 -18.51 -28.50 14.48
N LEU A 412 -17.22 -28.22 14.69
CA LEU A 412 -16.46 -27.32 13.81
C LEU A 412 -16.35 -27.85 12.38
N ASP A 413 -16.19 -29.16 12.19
CA ASP A 413 -16.21 -29.78 10.85
C ASP A 413 -17.57 -29.58 10.15
N ARG A 414 -18.70 -29.70 10.87
CA ARG A 414 -20.04 -29.40 10.33
C ARG A 414 -20.23 -27.92 10.02
N ALA A 415 -19.76 -27.03 10.89
CA ALA A 415 -19.77 -25.59 10.66
C ALA A 415 -18.94 -25.21 9.42
N GLY A 416 -17.81 -25.87 9.21
CA GLY A 416 -17.00 -25.72 8.00
C GLY A 416 -17.68 -26.23 6.75
N ALA A 417 -18.37 -27.39 6.81
CA ALA A 417 -19.15 -27.89 5.68
C ALA A 417 -20.31 -26.93 5.30
N LEU A 418 -20.97 -26.35 6.30
CA LEU A 418 -22.02 -25.34 6.09
C LEU A 418 -21.45 -24.07 5.42
N LEU A 419 -20.28 -23.62 5.87
CA LEU A 419 -19.61 -22.46 5.29
C LEU A 419 -19.16 -22.71 3.84
N ALA A 420 -18.60 -23.89 3.56
CA ALA A 420 -18.24 -24.30 2.20
C ALA A 420 -19.47 -24.33 1.28
N ALA A 421 -20.61 -24.83 1.76
CA ALA A 421 -21.86 -24.82 0.98
C ALA A 421 -22.37 -23.40 0.71
N SER A 422 -22.32 -22.52 1.72
CA SER A 422 -22.74 -21.12 1.59
C SER A 422 -21.90 -20.36 0.57
N THR A 423 -20.57 -20.48 0.66
CA THR A 423 -19.63 -19.84 -0.28
C THR A 423 -19.76 -20.39 -1.70
N ALA A 424 -19.98 -21.69 -1.86
CA ALA A 424 -20.27 -22.29 -3.17
C ALA A 424 -21.56 -21.72 -3.81
N ALA A 425 -22.62 -21.50 -3.01
CA ALA A 425 -23.86 -20.88 -3.48
C ALA A 425 -23.66 -19.41 -3.87
N LEU A 426 -22.81 -18.68 -3.15
CA LEU A 426 -22.44 -17.30 -3.49
C LEU A 426 -21.67 -17.24 -4.82
N VAL A 427 -20.69 -18.12 -5.02
CA VAL A 427 -19.96 -18.25 -6.29
C VAL A 427 -20.91 -18.62 -7.43
N ALA A 428 -21.85 -19.55 -7.22
CA ALA A 428 -22.83 -19.91 -8.23
C ALA A 428 -23.67 -18.70 -8.66
N ALA A 429 -24.11 -17.87 -7.71
CA ALA A 429 -24.83 -16.63 -8.00
C ALA A 429 -23.97 -15.62 -8.79
N ALA A 430 -22.68 -15.47 -8.42
CA ALA A 430 -21.76 -14.62 -9.16
C ALA A 430 -21.54 -15.13 -10.61
N ARG A 431 -21.34 -16.43 -10.80
CA ARG A 431 -21.19 -17.06 -12.12
C ARG A 431 -22.47 -16.92 -12.98
N GLU A 432 -23.65 -17.05 -12.37
CA GLU A 432 -24.93 -16.78 -13.04
C GLU A 432 -25.01 -15.35 -13.60
N ALA A 433 -24.48 -14.36 -12.87
CA ALA A 433 -24.38 -12.98 -13.36
C ALA A 433 -23.29 -12.77 -14.42
N GLY A 434 -22.40 -13.75 -14.61
CA GLY A 434 -21.35 -13.75 -15.62
C GLY A 434 -19.93 -13.68 -15.08
N ALA A 435 -19.70 -13.98 -13.79
CA ALA A 435 -18.33 -14.08 -13.27
C ALA A 435 -17.56 -15.20 -13.98
N GLU A 436 -16.39 -14.85 -14.50
CA GLU A 436 -15.48 -15.75 -15.22
C GLU A 436 -14.52 -16.45 -14.25
N GLU A 437 -14.12 -15.73 -13.20
CA GLU A 437 -13.16 -16.18 -12.20
C GLU A 437 -13.74 -15.94 -10.80
N ALA A 438 -13.68 -16.98 -9.97
CA ALA A 438 -14.10 -16.96 -8.58
C ALA A 438 -12.89 -17.16 -7.68
N LEU A 439 -12.69 -16.23 -6.75
CA LEU A 439 -11.55 -16.21 -5.84
C LEU A 439 -12.04 -16.31 -4.39
N LEU A 440 -11.20 -16.84 -3.51
CA LEU A 440 -11.49 -16.96 -2.08
C LEU A 440 -10.38 -16.30 -1.27
N LEU A 441 -10.72 -15.37 -0.38
CA LEU A 441 -9.80 -14.80 0.59
C LEU A 441 -9.79 -15.63 1.89
N ALA A 442 -8.60 -16.01 2.36
CA ALA A 442 -8.40 -16.68 3.65
C ALA A 442 -7.42 -15.88 4.53
N TYR A 443 -7.93 -15.37 5.65
CA TYR A 443 -7.14 -14.64 6.64
C TYR A 443 -6.43 -15.58 7.62
N LEU A 444 -5.18 -15.92 7.31
CA LEU A 444 -4.42 -16.95 8.01
C LEU A 444 -4.15 -16.66 9.50
N PRO A 445 -3.90 -15.40 9.94
CA PRO A 445 -3.56 -15.10 11.33
C PRO A 445 -4.57 -15.60 12.36
N THR A 446 -5.86 -15.39 12.08
CA THR A 446 -6.93 -15.87 12.97
C THR A 446 -7.26 -17.35 12.71
N ILE A 447 -7.27 -17.77 11.45
CA ILE A 447 -7.70 -19.12 11.05
C ILE A 447 -6.71 -20.21 11.51
N LEU A 448 -5.41 -19.91 11.47
CA LEU A 448 -4.30 -20.81 11.79
C LEU A 448 -3.57 -20.38 13.06
N ASN A 449 -4.26 -19.68 13.97
CA ASN A 449 -3.70 -19.32 15.27
C ASN A 449 -3.27 -20.59 16.03
N ALA A 450 -2.03 -20.58 16.54
CA ALA A 450 -1.45 -21.70 17.27
C ALA A 450 -2.20 -22.00 18.59
N ASP A 451 -2.79 -20.98 19.20
CA ASP A 451 -3.53 -21.12 20.45
C ASP A 451 -4.90 -21.77 20.25
N SER A 452 -5.46 -21.73 19.04
CA SER A 452 -6.78 -22.27 18.70
C SER A 452 -6.73 -23.21 17.48
N PRO A 453 -5.96 -24.32 17.57
CA PRO A 453 -5.57 -25.14 16.42
C PRO A 453 -6.73 -25.80 15.68
N GLU A 454 -7.90 -25.89 16.30
CA GLU A 454 -9.10 -26.53 15.75
C GLU A 454 -10.01 -25.57 14.95
N VAL A 455 -9.82 -24.24 15.06
CA VAL A 455 -10.65 -23.24 14.34
C VAL A 455 -10.61 -23.41 12.83
N LYS A 456 -9.47 -23.85 12.27
CA LYS A 456 -9.31 -24.18 10.84
C LYS A 456 -10.32 -25.20 10.31
N ARG A 457 -10.95 -26.01 11.16
CA ARG A 457 -12.03 -26.93 10.76
C ARG A 457 -13.26 -26.16 10.29
N ALA A 458 -13.62 -25.09 11.00
CA ALA A 458 -14.76 -24.25 10.69
C ALA A 458 -14.42 -23.18 9.64
N ASN A 459 -13.24 -22.56 9.72
CA ASN A 459 -12.88 -21.37 8.95
C ASN A 459 -11.87 -21.59 7.81
N LEU A 460 -11.42 -22.84 7.61
CA LEU A 460 -10.67 -23.25 6.41
C LEU A 460 -11.15 -24.64 5.97
N PRO A 461 -12.46 -24.81 5.67
CA PRO A 461 -13.03 -26.12 5.41
C PRO A 461 -12.40 -26.80 4.20
N VAL A 462 -12.28 -28.13 4.25
CA VAL A 462 -11.77 -28.94 3.13
C VAL A 462 -12.65 -28.84 1.87
N GLY A 463 -13.90 -28.39 2.00
CA GLY A 463 -14.78 -28.08 0.86
C GLY A 463 -14.29 -26.93 -0.01
N TRP A 464 -13.31 -26.14 0.45
CA TRP A 464 -12.62 -25.12 -0.34
C TRP A 464 -11.41 -25.64 -1.12
N ALA A 465 -11.04 -26.91 -0.91
CA ALA A 465 -9.91 -27.50 -1.64
C ALA A 465 -10.15 -27.43 -3.15
N ARG A 466 -9.06 -27.33 -3.91
CA ARG A 466 -9.08 -27.25 -5.36
C ARG A 466 -9.92 -28.39 -5.97
N PRO A 467 -10.83 -28.11 -6.93
CA PRO A 467 -10.99 -26.87 -7.69
C PRO A 467 -12.21 -26.03 -7.25
N ALA A 468 -12.52 -25.91 -5.96
CA ALA A 468 -13.71 -25.18 -5.50
C ALA A 468 -13.73 -23.69 -5.93
N PHE A 469 -12.56 -23.06 -5.98
CA PHE A 469 -12.32 -21.72 -6.51
C PHE A 469 -11.30 -21.80 -7.64
N ASP A 470 -11.25 -20.76 -8.47
CA ASP A 470 -10.23 -20.65 -9.52
C ASP A 470 -8.89 -20.17 -8.94
N VAL A 471 -8.94 -19.31 -7.91
CA VAL A 471 -7.76 -18.78 -7.22
C VAL A 471 -7.96 -18.74 -5.71
N LEU A 472 -6.96 -19.21 -4.96
CA LEU A 472 -6.89 -19.07 -3.51
C LEU A 472 -6.06 -17.83 -3.13
N GLN A 473 -6.64 -16.92 -2.36
CA GLN A 473 -5.97 -15.70 -1.93
C GLN A 473 -5.64 -15.82 -0.44
N LEU A 474 -4.34 -15.76 -0.14
CA LEU A 474 -3.83 -15.89 1.21
C LEU A 474 -3.46 -14.51 1.76
N GLU A 475 -4.03 -14.17 2.90
CA GLU A 475 -3.77 -12.93 3.60
C GLU A 475 -3.22 -13.21 4.99
N ASP A 476 -2.12 -12.54 5.33
CA ASP A 476 -1.47 -12.69 6.64
C ASP A 476 -0.82 -11.41 7.16
N TYR A 477 -1.45 -10.27 6.87
CA TYR A 477 -0.85 -8.97 7.12
C TYR A 477 -0.45 -8.73 8.58
N ASP A 478 -1.13 -9.30 9.58
CA ASP A 478 -0.71 -9.18 10.99
C ASP A 478 0.70 -9.77 11.22
N TRP A 479 1.01 -10.86 10.54
CA TRP A 479 2.34 -11.47 10.59
C TRP A 479 3.33 -10.70 9.71
N ALA A 480 2.92 -10.28 8.52
CA ALA A 480 3.77 -9.54 7.60
C ALA A 480 4.19 -8.17 8.17
N ALA A 481 3.26 -7.41 8.73
CA ALA A 481 3.50 -6.09 9.33
C ALA A 481 4.47 -6.16 10.53
N THR A 482 4.47 -7.27 11.26
CA THR A 482 5.39 -7.50 12.39
C THR A 482 6.70 -8.20 11.99
N GLY A 483 6.88 -8.54 10.70
CA GLY A 483 8.06 -9.26 10.21
C GLY A 483 8.14 -10.72 10.67
N ASN A 484 7.01 -11.33 11.05
CA ASN A 484 6.95 -12.71 11.50
C ASN A 484 6.95 -13.71 10.32
N VAL A 485 8.05 -13.72 9.56
CA VAL A 485 8.24 -14.56 8.36
C VAL A 485 8.03 -16.05 8.65
N GLY A 486 8.35 -16.49 9.87
CA GLY A 486 8.14 -17.88 10.30
C GLY A 486 6.67 -18.27 10.36
N ALA A 487 5.79 -17.37 10.83
CA ALA A 487 4.35 -17.61 10.85
C ALA A 487 3.76 -17.64 9.44
N THR A 488 4.12 -16.67 8.59
CA THR A 488 3.77 -16.65 7.15
C THR A 488 4.15 -17.97 6.47
N THR A 489 5.40 -18.41 6.63
CA THR A 489 5.91 -19.63 5.99
C THR A 489 5.10 -20.86 6.40
N ARG A 490 4.83 -21.02 7.71
CA ARG A 490 4.04 -22.15 8.21
C ARG A 490 2.57 -22.06 7.79
N GLY A 491 1.97 -20.87 7.83
CA GLY A 491 0.58 -20.64 7.47
C GLY A 491 0.31 -20.92 5.99
N VAL A 492 1.13 -20.37 5.10
CA VAL A 492 1.05 -20.61 3.66
C VAL A 492 1.23 -22.10 3.34
N ALA A 493 2.23 -22.77 3.95
CA ALA A 493 2.44 -24.19 3.77
C ALA A 493 1.24 -25.03 4.25
N ALA A 494 0.69 -24.72 5.43
CA ALA A 494 -0.47 -25.42 5.98
C ALA A 494 -1.74 -25.21 5.14
N ALA A 495 -1.97 -24.00 4.62
CA ALA A 495 -3.09 -23.72 3.71
C ALA A 495 -2.90 -24.47 2.37
N GLY A 496 -1.69 -24.48 1.82
CA GLY A 496 -1.33 -25.20 0.61
C GLY A 496 -1.52 -26.71 0.74
N GLU A 497 -1.04 -27.33 1.82
CA GLU A 497 -1.23 -28.76 2.11
C GLU A 497 -2.73 -29.10 2.26
N ARG A 498 -3.48 -28.22 2.92
CA ARG A 498 -4.90 -28.45 3.21
C ARG A 498 -5.83 -28.29 2.00
N LEU A 499 -5.55 -27.32 1.13
CA LEU A 499 -6.45 -26.93 0.04
C LEU A 499 -5.92 -27.29 -1.35
N GLY A 500 -4.63 -27.54 -1.53
CA GLY A 500 -4.07 -28.13 -2.75
C GLY A 500 -3.97 -27.21 -3.96
N TYR A 501 -4.01 -25.88 -3.78
CA TYR A 501 -3.78 -24.92 -4.88
C TYR A 501 -2.27 -24.78 -5.13
N PRO A 502 -1.78 -24.91 -6.38
CA PRO A 502 -0.40 -24.59 -6.71
C PRO A 502 -0.14 -23.08 -6.61
N ALA A 503 1.13 -22.66 -6.54
CA ALA A 503 1.48 -21.25 -6.32
C ALA A 503 0.93 -20.33 -7.44
N ASP A 504 0.95 -20.77 -8.69
CA ASP A 504 0.43 -20.05 -9.85
C ASP A 504 -1.12 -19.99 -9.91
N GLU A 505 -1.82 -20.66 -9.01
CA GLU A 505 -3.27 -20.50 -8.74
C GLU A 505 -3.51 -19.83 -7.37
N GLN A 506 -2.50 -19.16 -6.80
CA GLN A 506 -2.59 -18.42 -5.55
C GLN A 506 -2.32 -16.93 -5.76
N HIS A 507 -3.03 -16.09 -4.99
CA HIS A 507 -2.63 -14.69 -4.76
C HIS A 507 -2.19 -14.51 -3.31
N TYR A 508 -1.38 -13.47 -3.07
CA TYR A 508 -0.92 -13.12 -1.72
C TYR A 508 -1.20 -11.66 -1.39
N PHE A 509 -1.65 -11.39 -0.16
CA PHE A 509 -1.90 -10.04 0.37
C PHE A 509 -0.85 -9.72 1.43
N SER A 510 0.05 -8.79 1.12
CA SER A 510 1.20 -8.46 2.00
C SER A 510 0.82 -7.58 3.20
N GLY A 511 -0.23 -6.76 3.08
CA GLY A 511 -0.74 -5.95 4.18
C GLY A 511 -0.54 -4.43 4.11
N PHE A 512 -1.05 -3.76 5.14
CA PHE A 512 -1.05 -2.31 5.35
C PHE A 512 -0.58 -1.96 6.76
N VAL A 513 -0.25 -0.69 6.93
CA VAL A 513 -0.01 -0.08 8.23
C VAL A 513 -1.30 0.54 8.76
N LEU A 514 -1.88 -0.06 9.81
CA LEU A 514 -3.14 0.41 10.39
C LEU A 514 -3.06 1.88 10.84
N ARG A 515 -2.02 2.23 11.61
CA ARG A 515 -1.87 3.56 12.23
C ARG A 515 -0.66 4.32 11.70
N PRO A 516 -0.76 5.65 11.44
CA PRO A 516 0.34 6.42 10.85
C PRO A 516 1.65 6.38 11.65
N GLU A 517 1.60 6.23 12.97
CA GLU A 517 2.78 6.11 13.82
C GLU A 517 3.57 4.81 13.58
N ASP A 518 2.94 3.79 13.03
CA ASP A 518 3.53 2.47 12.78
C ASP A 518 4.17 2.36 11.37
N ARG A 519 4.41 3.48 10.67
CA ARG A 519 4.96 3.56 9.28
C ARG A 519 6.20 2.69 9.02
N GLY A 520 6.99 2.36 10.05
CA GLY A 520 8.13 1.44 9.93
C GLY A 520 7.76 0.01 9.48
N GLN A 521 6.50 -0.41 9.67
CA GLN A 521 5.98 -1.72 9.27
C GLN A 521 6.01 -1.94 7.75
N TRP A 522 5.98 -0.88 6.93
CA TRP A 522 6.09 -0.98 5.47
C TRP A 522 7.32 -1.75 5.00
N ARG A 523 8.42 -1.71 5.77
CA ARG A 523 9.62 -2.50 5.48
C ARG A 523 9.33 -4.00 5.43
N ALA A 524 8.61 -4.49 6.43
CA ALA A 524 8.32 -5.90 6.58
C ALA A 524 7.23 -6.35 5.59
N ILE A 525 6.24 -5.48 5.35
CA ILE A 525 5.20 -5.67 4.33
C ILE A 525 5.82 -5.80 2.93
N ALA A 526 6.72 -4.90 2.53
CA ALA A 526 7.40 -4.97 1.24
C ALA A 526 8.22 -6.25 1.10
N ALA A 527 8.98 -6.63 2.13
CA ALA A 527 9.74 -7.88 2.14
C ALA A 527 8.85 -9.14 2.03
N ALA A 528 7.67 -9.12 2.66
CA ALA A 528 6.70 -10.21 2.55
C ALA A 528 6.11 -10.30 1.13
N ALA A 529 5.85 -9.16 0.49
CA ALA A 529 5.42 -9.09 -0.91
C ALA A 529 6.50 -9.68 -1.86
N ASP A 530 7.76 -9.26 -1.71
CA ASP A 530 8.88 -9.78 -2.51
C ASP A 530 9.05 -11.29 -2.31
N ALA A 531 8.96 -11.77 -1.06
CA ALA A 531 9.03 -13.19 -0.75
C ALA A 531 7.88 -13.97 -1.40
N ALA A 532 6.67 -13.41 -1.51
CA ALA A 532 5.55 -14.04 -2.19
C ALA A 532 5.77 -14.15 -3.69
N ARG A 533 6.24 -13.07 -4.33
CA ARG A 533 6.62 -13.08 -5.75
C ARG A 533 7.70 -14.10 -6.04
N ALA A 534 8.72 -14.21 -5.18
CA ALA A 534 9.78 -15.21 -5.31
C ALA A 534 9.27 -16.66 -5.18
N ARG A 535 8.16 -16.90 -4.47
CA ARG A 535 7.48 -18.21 -4.45
C ARG A 535 6.74 -18.54 -5.75
N GLY A 536 6.54 -17.56 -6.64
CA GLY A 536 5.82 -17.73 -7.90
C GLY A 536 4.30 -17.66 -7.77
N VAL A 537 3.78 -16.89 -6.80
CA VAL A 537 2.33 -16.61 -6.75
C VAL A 537 1.88 -15.78 -7.96
N ALA A 538 0.66 -15.99 -8.45
CA ALA A 538 0.19 -15.36 -9.68
C ALA A 538 0.09 -13.83 -9.59
N ASP A 539 -0.42 -13.32 -8.47
CA ASP A 539 -0.48 -11.89 -8.17
C ASP A 539 -0.18 -11.66 -6.68
N THR A 540 0.51 -10.54 -6.39
CA THR A 540 0.81 -10.08 -5.02
C THR A 540 0.21 -8.70 -4.82
N PHE A 541 -0.68 -8.56 -3.84
CA PHE A 541 -1.41 -7.34 -3.54
C PHE A 541 -0.83 -6.64 -2.32
N VAL A 542 -0.60 -5.34 -2.46
CA VAL A 542 -0.54 -4.43 -1.31
C VAL A 542 -1.98 -4.10 -0.94
N TRP A 543 -2.35 -4.33 0.31
CA TRP A 543 -3.64 -3.96 0.86
C TRP A 543 -3.36 -2.97 1.98
N ALA A 544 -3.71 -1.69 1.94
CA ALA A 544 -4.62 -1.06 1.01
C ALA A 544 -4.13 0.31 0.51
N LEU A 545 -4.69 0.72 -0.64
CA LEU A 545 -4.41 1.98 -1.30
C LEU A 545 -4.49 3.19 -0.36
N PRO A 546 -5.52 3.37 0.50
CA PRO A 546 -5.58 4.52 1.41
C PRO A 546 -4.33 4.68 2.30
N GLN A 547 -3.77 3.59 2.82
CA GLN A 547 -2.56 3.63 3.65
C GLN A 547 -1.31 3.85 2.80
N VAL A 548 -1.27 3.33 1.56
CA VAL A 548 -0.23 3.65 0.58
C VAL A 548 -0.18 5.15 0.32
N LEU A 549 -1.34 5.78 0.08
CA LEU A 549 -1.46 7.22 -0.15
C LEU A 549 -1.05 8.01 1.10
N ARG A 550 -1.63 7.68 2.26
CA ARG A 550 -1.37 8.36 3.54
C ARG A 550 0.11 8.36 3.92
N ASP A 551 0.77 7.21 3.82
CA ASP A 551 2.14 7.03 4.33
C ASP A 551 3.22 7.35 3.31
N GLY A 552 2.83 7.61 2.06
CA GLY A 552 3.73 7.85 0.95
C GLY A 552 4.47 6.60 0.47
N PHE A 553 3.87 5.42 0.61
CA PHE A 553 4.52 4.18 0.21
C PHE A 553 4.69 4.11 -1.31
N THR A 554 5.93 4.07 -1.74
CA THR A 554 6.33 4.01 -3.14
C THR A 554 7.20 2.78 -3.34
N TYR A 555 6.80 1.86 -4.23
CA TYR A 555 7.56 0.65 -4.53
C TYR A 555 8.35 0.82 -5.83
N PHE A 556 9.54 0.24 -5.86
CA PHE A 556 10.41 0.19 -7.03
C PHE A 556 10.72 -1.28 -7.33
N GLU A 557 10.45 -1.69 -8.55
CA GLU A 557 10.97 -2.95 -9.05
C GLU A 557 12.50 -2.85 -9.01
N GLU A 558 13.16 -3.67 -8.19
CA GLU A 558 14.60 -3.83 -8.33
C GLU A 558 14.81 -4.50 -9.69
N GLU A 559 15.24 -3.73 -10.69
CA GLU A 559 15.78 -4.29 -11.94
C GLU A 559 16.76 -5.37 -11.51
N GLY A 560 16.43 -6.63 -11.87
CA GLY A 560 17.09 -7.81 -11.32
C GLY A 560 18.59 -7.57 -11.29
N ALA A 561 19.19 -7.73 -10.09
CA ALA A 561 20.51 -7.21 -9.77
C ALA A 561 21.41 -7.26 -11.00
N MET A 562 21.69 -6.09 -11.60
CA MET A 562 22.81 -6.00 -12.51
C MET A 562 23.96 -6.71 -11.79
N GLU A 563 24.58 -7.71 -12.43
CA GLU A 563 25.76 -8.37 -11.87
C GLU A 563 26.84 -7.30 -11.68
N ALA A 564 26.81 -6.66 -10.51
CA ALA A 564 27.60 -5.48 -10.18
C ALA A 564 29.04 -5.87 -9.87
N PHE A 565 29.36 -7.16 -9.92
CA PHE A 565 30.66 -7.73 -9.66
C PHE A 565 30.89 -8.95 -10.55
N ASP A 566 31.88 -8.87 -11.44
CA ASP A 566 32.41 -10.05 -12.12
C ASP A 566 33.54 -10.62 -11.23
N ASP A 567 33.43 -11.89 -10.82
CA ASP A 567 34.44 -12.54 -9.96
C ASP A 567 35.71 -12.95 -10.73
N VAL A 568 36.38 -11.94 -11.28
CA VAL A 568 37.61 -12.02 -12.05
C VAL A 568 38.62 -11.00 -11.52
N ARG A 569 39.91 -11.33 -11.63
CA ARG A 569 40.99 -10.41 -11.24
C ARG A 569 41.34 -9.48 -12.39
N PHE A 570 41.77 -8.26 -12.07
CA PHE A 570 42.38 -7.34 -13.03
C PHE A 570 43.48 -8.07 -13.82
N PRO A 571 43.46 -8.03 -15.16
CA PRO A 571 44.14 -9.04 -15.96
C PRO A 571 45.63 -8.76 -16.20
N LEU A 572 46.13 -7.61 -15.73
CA LEU A 572 47.50 -7.15 -15.95
C LEU A 572 48.26 -7.06 -14.62
N ALA A 573 49.56 -7.35 -14.66
CA ALA A 573 50.43 -7.05 -13.55
C ALA A 573 50.53 -5.52 -13.38
N LEU A 574 50.38 -5.05 -12.15
CA LEU A 574 50.54 -3.63 -11.84
C LEU A 574 51.99 -3.21 -12.10
N GLY A 575 52.18 -2.08 -12.80
CA GLY A 575 53.51 -1.57 -13.06
C GLY A 575 54.13 -0.95 -11.81
N ALA A 576 55.45 -0.74 -11.85
CA ALA A 576 56.21 -0.16 -10.73
C ALA A 576 55.79 1.26 -10.34
N GLU A 577 55.01 1.94 -11.20
CA GLU A 577 54.51 3.30 -11.02
C GLU A 577 52.99 3.32 -10.71
N ALA A 578 52.38 2.18 -10.37
CA ALA A 578 50.99 2.14 -9.95
C ALA A 578 50.77 3.00 -8.68
N GLU A 579 49.73 3.81 -8.68
CA GLU A 579 49.42 4.74 -7.60
C GLU A 579 48.27 4.19 -6.74
N VAL A 580 48.36 4.34 -5.42
CA VAL A 580 47.33 3.96 -4.44
C VAL A 580 47.04 5.15 -3.53
N MET A 581 45.78 5.57 -3.48
CA MET A 581 45.34 6.79 -2.79
C MET A 581 44.15 6.49 -1.87
N PRO A 582 44.37 6.30 -0.55
CA PRO A 582 43.28 6.24 0.41
C PRO A 582 42.64 7.62 0.63
N GLU A 583 41.32 7.72 0.51
CA GLU A 583 40.53 8.96 0.68
C GLU A 583 39.59 8.88 1.89
N THR A 584 39.45 9.97 2.65
CA THR A 584 38.45 10.12 3.71
C THR A 584 37.49 11.26 3.38
N SER A 585 36.26 11.22 3.90
CA SER A 585 35.32 12.34 3.86
C SER A 585 35.15 12.92 5.25
N THR A 586 35.52 14.19 5.44
CA THR A 586 35.35 14.90 6.70
C THR A 586 34.97 16.35 6.41
N ALA A 587 33.77 16.74 6.79
CA ALA A 587 33.34 18.13 6.77
C ALA A 587 34.01 18.89 7.93
N ILE A 588 34.73 19.96 7.60
CA ILE A 588 35.42 20.82 8.57
C ILE A 588 34.80 22.21 8.53
N VAL A 589 34.31 22.68 9.67
CA VAL A 589 33.79 24.04 9.84
C VAL A 589 34.76 24.82 10.73
N VAL A 590 35.35 25.88 10.18
CA VAL A 590 36.26 26.79 10.90
C VAL A 590 35.50 28.03 11.31
N ALA A 591 35.36 28.27 12.62
CA ALA A 591 34.77 29.49 13.15
C ALA A 591 35.71 30.69 12.97
N ALA A 592 35.16 31.91 12.91
CA ALA A 592 35.94 33.15 12.71
C ALA A 592 37.04 33.40 13.78
N GLY A 593 36.96 32.74 14.94
CA GLY A 593 37.99 32.74 15.99
C GLY A 593 39.05 31.65 15.86
N GLY A 594 39.12 30.93 14.74
CA GLY A 594 40.13 29.90 14.45
C GLY A 594 39.88 28.53 15.07
N HIS A 595 38.71 28.27 15.66
CA HIS A 595 38.34 26.96 16.20
C HIS A 595 37.67 26.09 15.12
N GLU A 596 37.96 24.78 15.11
CA GLU A 596 37.42 23.84 14.12
C GLU A 596 36.48 22.81 14.74
N ALA A 597 35.32 22.61 14.10
CA ALA A 597 34.46 21.45 14.29
C ALA A 597 34.61 20.50 13.10
N ARG A 598 34.74 19.20 13.36
CA ARG A 598 34.98 18.16 12.34
C ARG A 598 33.90 17.09 12.42
N ASN A 599 33.23 16.82 11.29
CA ASN A 599 32.25 15.73 11.16
C ASN A 599 32.76 14.72 10.13
N VAL A 600 32.84 13.45 10.52
CA VAL A 600 33.36 12.38 9.65
C VAL A 600 32.17 11.75 8.93
N ASP A 601 32.09 11.92 7.61
CA ASP A 601 30.95 11.43 6.82
C ASP A 601 31.09 9.95 6.45
N TRP A 602 32.33 9.44 6.38
CA TRP A 602 32.64 8.04 6.05
C TRP A 602 33.31 7.32 7.21
N ALA A 603 32.74 6.19 7.62
CA ALA A 603 33.29 5.35 8.69
C ALA A 603 34.63 4.67 8.32
N GLU A 604 34.91 4.49 7.02
CA GLU A 604 36.12 3.86 6.51
C GLU A 604 36.71 4.65 5.32
N PRO A 605 38.05 4.79 5.20
CA PRO A 605 38.66 5.39 4.01
C PRO A 605 38.37 4.59 2.75
N ARG A 606 38.13 5.24 1.61
CA ARG A 606 37.91 4.58 0.31
C ARG A 606 39.17 4.70 -0.55
N THR A 607 39.63 3.62 -1.16
CA THR A 607 40.89 3.63 -1.93
C THR A 607 40.64 3.90 -3.41
N ARG A 608 41.43 4.80 -4.00
CA ARG A 608 41.57 4.97 -5.45
C ARG A 608 42.90 4.41 -5.92
N TYR A 609 42.92 3.94 -7.17
CA TYR A 609 44.11 3.39 -7.80
C TYR A 609 44.28 4.04 -9.18
N ASP A 610 45.51 4.25 -9.61
CA ASP A 610 45.83 4.40 -11.03
C ASP A 610 46.75 3.26 -11.46
N VAL A 611 46.23 2.38 -12.32
CA VAL A 611 46.93 1.19 -12.79
C VAL A 611 47.41 1.31 -14.25
N GLY A 612 47.28 2.50 -14.84
CA GLY A 612 47.75 2.79 -16.20
C GLY A 612 49.27 2.66 -16.37
N PRO A 613 50.08 3.20 -15.45
CA PRO A 613 51.55 3.06 -15.46
C PRO A 613 51.98 1.59 -15.28
N GLY A 614 52.02 0.83 -16.36
CA GLY A 614 52.26 -0.63 -16.34
C GLY A 614 51.86 -1.35 -17.62
N VAL A 615 50.95 -0.76 -18.41
CA VAL A 615 50.53 -1.26 -19.72
C VAL A 615 51.62 -0.94 -20.75
N ARG A 616 52.35 -1.97 -21.22
CA ARG A 616 53.60 -1.76 -21.99
C ARG A 616 53.56 -2.34 -23.40
N SER A 617 52.76 -3.37 -23.64
CA SER A 617 52.67 -4.03 -24.95
C SER A 617 51.34 -3.82 -25.64
N GLN A 618 51.31 -3.99 -26.97
CA GLN A 618 50.06 -3.99 -27.73
C GLN A 618 49.08 -5.09 -27.26
N ALA A 619 49.59 -6.22 -26.77
CA ALA A 619 48.77 -7.29 -26.21
C ALA A 619 48.10 -6.88 -24.89
N ASP A 620 48.82 -6.18 -24.01
CA ASP A 620 48.26 -5.68 -22.75
C ASP A 620 47.15 -4.65 -22.99
N VAL A 621 47.34 -3.75 -23.97
CA VAL A 621 46.31 -2.78 -24.36
C VAL A 621 45.07 -3.47 -24.92
N ALA A 622 45.24 -4.51 -25.73
CA ALA A 622 44.11 -5.27 -26.26
C ALA A 622 43.34 -5.97 -25.12
N LEU A 623 44.06 -6.63 -24.20
CA LEU A 623 43.49 -7.30 -23.04
C LEU A 623 42.75 -6.32 -22.12
N LEU A 624 43.30 -5.12 -21.90
CA LEU A 624 42.66 -4.07 -21.11
C LEU A 624 41.38 -3.54 -21.77
N LEU A 625 41.39 -3.31 -23.10
CA LEU A 625 40.20 -2.86 -23.83
C LEU A 625 39.08 -3.89 -23.79
N ASP A 626 39.40 -5.17 -23.97
CA ASP A 626 38.44 -6.26 -23.87
C ASP A 626 37.92 -6.37 -22.44
N PHE A 627 38.80 -6.18 -21.45
CA PHE A 627 38.41 -6.20 -20.05
C PHE A 627 37.51 -5.01 -19.66
N PHE A 628 37.75 -3.81 -20.20
CA PHE A 628 36.91 -2.64 -19.99
C PHE A 628 35.51 -2.80 -20.61
N ARG A 629 35.44 -3.33 -21.83
CA ARG A 629 34.17 -3.55 -22.55
C ARG A 629 33.30 -4.59 -21.86
N ALA A 630 33.89 -5.69 -21.42
CA ALA A 630 33.14 -6.76 -20.76
C ALA A 630 32.63 -6.35 -19.36
N ARG A 631 33.20 -5.29 -18.75
CA ARG A 631 32.73 -4.66 -17.50
C ARG A 631 31.75 -3.50 -17.70
N LEU A 632 31.51 -3.09 -18.95
CA LEU A 632 30.71 -1.91 -19.30
C LEU A 632 31.18 -0.65 -18.53
N GLY A 633 32.50 -0.42 -18.50
CA GLY A 633 33.08 0.70 -17.77
C GLY A 633 32.86 0.60 -16.26
N PRO A 634 32.26 1.60 -15.59
CA PRO A 634 32.06 1.60 -14.14
C PRO A 634 30.93 0.66 -13.67
N ALA A 635 30.15 0.07 -14.59
CA ALA A 635 28.99 -0.72 -14.23
C ALA A 635 29.35 -1.96 -13.38
N ARG A 636 30.35 -2.74 -13.79
CA ARG A 636 30.73 -3.99 -13.09
C ARG A 636 32.07 -3.86 -12.37
N ALA A 637 32.08 -4.13 -11.07
CA ALA A 637 33.28 -4.24 -10.26
C ALA A 637 33.99 -5.60 -10.48
N PHE A 638 35.23 -5.70 -10.03
CA PHE A 638 36.12 -6.86 -10.17
C PHE A 638 37.21 -6.83 -9.09
N ARG A 639 38.02 -7.90 -9.00
CA ARG A 639 39.09 -8.01 -7.99
C ARG A 639 40.36 -7.28 -8.42
N LEU A 640 40.93 -6.48 -7.52
CA LEU A 640 42.28 -5.93 -7.64
C LEU A 640 43.12 -6.33 -6.43
N GLN A 641 44.28 -6.94 -6.65
CA GLN A 641 45.22 -7.16 -5.56
C GLN A 641 45.97 -5.85 -5.27
N ASP A 642 45.76 -5.27 -4.10
CA ASP A 642 46.46 -4.04 -3.69
C ASP A 642 47.97 -4.33 -3.51
N PRO A 643 48.87 -3.58 -4.17
CA PRO A 643 50.31 -3.85 -4.10
C PRO A 643 50.92 -3.58 -2.72
N PHE A 644 50.27 -2.78 -1.87
CA PHE A 644 50.73 -2.39 -0.54
C PHE A 644 49.91 -3.03 0.58
N ASP A 645 48.66 -3.42 0.31
CA ASP A 645 47.69 -3.80 1.35
C ASP A 645 46.78 -4.98 0.97
N HIS A 646 47.36 -6.19 0.77
CA HIS A 646 46.61 -7.38 0.34
C HIS A 646 46.70 -8.59 1.28
N ALA A 647 47.31 -8.44 2.46
CA ALA A 647 47.51 -9.55 3.39
C ALA A 647 47.45 -9.10 4.86
N THR A 648 47.11 -10.02 5.77
CA THR A 648 47.16 -9.75 7.22
C THR A 648 48.58 -9.63 7.76
N ALA A 649 49.54 -10.32 7.14
CA ALA A 649 50.97 -10.25 7.39
C ALA A 649 51.75 -10.59 6.09
N VAL A 650 53.08 -10.44 6.09
CA VAL A 650 53.95 -10.82 4.95
C VAL A 650 53.76 -12.30 4.59
N GLU A 651 53.70 -13.15 5.62
CA GLU A 651 53.28 -14.55 5.51
C GLU A 651 52.09 -14.75 6.47
N PRO A 652 50.85 -14.92 5.97
CA PRO A 652 49.69 -14.98 6.85
C PRO A 652 49.67 -16.19 7.78
N GLY A 653 49.57 -15.93 9.08
CA GLY A 653 49.43 -16.94 10.14
C GLY A 653 48.04 -16.92 10.76
N TYR A 654 47.59 -18.04 11.33
CA TYR A 654 46.25 -18.17 11.93
C TYR A 654 45.96 -17.16 13.07
N GLY A 655 47.01 -16.54 13.63
CA GLY A 655 46.96 -15.62 14.76
C GLY A 655 47.01 -14.13 14.40
N ASP A 656 47.02 -13.75 13.13
CA ASP A 656 47.36 -12.38 12.71
C ASP A 656 46.37 -11.32 13.18
N VAL A 657 45.06 -11.58 13.09
CA VAL A 657 44.02 -10.63 13.48
C VAL A 657 42.88 -11.32 14.24
N VAL A 658 42.39 -10.68 15.30
CA VAL A 658 41.19 -11.12 16.02
C VAL A 658 39.94 -10.72 15.23
N ILE A 659 39.18 -11.71 14.81
CA ILE A 659 37.93 -11.55 14.05
C ILE A 659 36.67 -11.69 14.92
N GLY A 660 36.79 -12.23 16.13
CA GLY A 660 35.69 -12.30 17.09
C GLY A 660 36.04 -13.01 18.39
N THR A 661 35.04 -13.12 19.26
CA THR A 661 35.12 -13.83 20.55
C THR A 661 33.93 -14.75 20.65
N GLY A 662 34.16 -16.00 21.08
CA GLY A 662 33.13 -16.99 21.32
C GLY A 662 32.16 -16.59 22.42
N ASP A 663 30.92 -17.00 22.26
CA ASP A 663 29.83 -16.89 23.23
C ASP A 663 29.19 -18.25 23.55
N GLY A 664 29.71 -19.35 22.95
CA GLY A 664 29.16 -20.70 23.04
C GLY A 664 28.06 -21.04 22.03
N VAL A 665 27.68 -20.11 21.14
CA VAL A 665 26.57 -20.29 20.17
C VAL A 665 26.95 -19.82 18.75
N THR A 666 27.68 -18.72 18.61
CA THR A 666 28.03 -18.11 17.34
C THR A 666 29.11 -18.90 16.60
N THR A 667 28.81 -19.33 15.37
CA THR A 667 29.74 -20.06 14.48
C THR A 667 30.20 -19.25 13.28
N ARG A 668 29.65 -18.04 13.08
CA ARG A 668 29.88 -17.20 11.90
C ARG A 668 30.72 -15.98 12.26
N PHE A 669 31.87 -15.81 11.62
CA PHE A 669 32.78 -14.69 11.87
C PHE A 669 33.20 -14.03 10.56
N ALA A 670 33.03 -12.72 10.46
CA ALA A 670 33.45 -11.96 9.28
C ALA A 670 34.97 -11.78 9.25
N LEU A 671 35.60 -12.00 8.08
CA LEU A 671 36.99 -11.61 7.90
C LEU A 671 37.12 -10.09 7.93
N VAL A 672 38.05 -9.61 8.75
CA VAL A 672 38.35 -8.20 8.92
C VAL A 672 39.85 -7.96 8.92
N LYS A 673 40.25 -6.77 8.52
CA LYS A 673 41.60 -6.24 8.75
C LYS A 673 41.52 -5.07 9.73
N ARG A 674 42.55 -4.89 10.57
CA ARG A 674 42.58 -3.83 11.59
C ARG A 674 43.71 -2.85 11.31
N TYR A 675 43.40 -1.55 11.33
CA TYR A 675 44.37 -0.45 11.26
C TYR A 675 44.24 0.36 12.56
N GLY A 676 44.99 -0.04 13.59
CA GLY A 676 44.76 0.46 14.95
C GLY A 676 43.37 0.09 15.45
N GLN A 677 42.54 1.09 15.79
CA GLN A 677 41.16 0.88 16.24
C GLN A 677 40.15 0.74 15.09
N MET A 678 40.54 1.09 13.86
CA MET A 678 39.65 0.97 12.70
C MET A 678 39.61 -0.49 12.22
N VAL A 679 38.40 -0.98 11.98
CA VAL A 679 38.13 -2.34 11.49
C VAL A 679 37.57 -2.22 10.08
N ARG A 680 38.23 -2.86 9.13
CA ARG A 680 37.82 -2.94 7.73
C ARG A 680 37.27 -4.32 7.43
N ARG A 681 36.09 -4.38 6.83
CA ARG A 681 35.51 -5.63 6.32
C ARG A 681 36.25 -6.12 5.08
N ILE A 682 36.60 -7.42 5.03
CA ILE A 682 37.27 -8.04 3.88
C ILE A 682 36.36 -9.08 3.21
N THR A 683 35.82 -8.74 2.04
CA THR A 683 34.80 -9.56 1.35
C THR A 683 35.36 -10.56 0.34
N ARG A 684 36.58 -10.33 -0.15
CA ARG A 684 37.20 -11.11 -1.23
C ARG A 684 38.53 -11.74 -0.81
N PRO A 685 38.53 -12.71 0.14
CA PRO A 685 39.73 -13.46 0.46
C PRO A 685 40.20 -14.27 -0.76
N VAL A 686 41.50 -14.47 -0.89
CA VAL A 686 42.08 -15.37 -1.90
C VAL A 686 41.83 -16.79 -1.44
N ALA A 687 41.23 -17.60 -2.31
CA ALA A 687 40.92 -19.00 -2.04
C ALA A 687 42.17 -19.77 -1.58
N GLY A 688 42.03 -20.57 -0.53
CA GLY A 688 43.12 -21.37 0.05
C GLY A 688 44.11 -20.61 0.94
N SER A 689 44.02 -19.28 1.04
CA SER A 689 44.93 -18.47 1.88
C SER A 689 44.49 -18.34 3.34
N VAL A 690 43.20 -18.60 3.64
CA VAL A 690 42.65 -18.39 4.98
C VAL A 690 43.19 -19.43 5.96
N ARG A 691 43.62 -18.97 7.13
CA ARG A 691 44.09 -19.75 8.28
C ARG A 691 43.33 -19.27 9.50
N ILE A 692 42.78 -20.18 10.32
CA ILE A 692 41.92 -19.82 11.47
C ILE A 692 42.47 -20.41 12.76
N GLY A 693 42.52 -19.57 13.80
CA GLY A 693 42.84 -19.97 15.16
C GLY A 693 41.64 -19.85 16.08
N VAL A 694 41.46 -20.85 16.95
CA VAL A 694 40.47 -20.80 18.04
C VAL A 694 41.21 -21.08 19.35
N GLY A 695 41.15 -20.13 20.29
CA GLY A 695 41.83 -20.27 21.57
C GLY A 695 43.36 -20.38 21.48
N GLY A 696 43.96 -19.81 20.42
CA GLY A 696 45.40 -19.84 20.17
C GLY A 696 45.92 -21.08 19.41
N VAL A 697 45.03 -21.98 18.99
CA VAL A 697 45.38 -23.20 18.23
C VAL A 697 44.77 -23.12 16.83
N GLU A 698 45.57 -23.46 15.81
CA GLU A 698 45.11 -23.54 14.42
C GLU A 698 44.11 -24.69 14.21
N THR A 699 43.07 -24.44 13.41
CA THR A 699 42.05 -25.46 13.09
C THR A 699 41.77 -25.53 11.59
N GLN A 700 41.39 -26.72 11.12
CA GLN A 700 40.86 -26.97 9.77
C GLN A 700 39.33 -27.16 9.78
N GLY A 701 38.70 -27.13 10.96
CA GLY A 701 37.25 -27.31 11.12
C GLY A 701 36.46 -26.05 10.80
N PHE A 702 36.63 -25.53 9.58
CA PHE A 702 35.92 -24.35 9.11
C PHE A 702 35.76 -24.34 7.58
N ALA A 703 34.76 -23.60 7.12
CA ALA A 703 34.58 -23.24 5.72
C ALA A 703 34.59 -21.72 5.54
N VAL A 704 34.96 -21.24 4.34
CA VAL A 704 34.83 -19.82 3.97
C VAL A 704 33.63 -19.70 3.04
N GLY A 705 32.58 -19.04 3.52
CA GLY A 705 31.39 -18.72 2.74
C GLY A 705 31.51 -17.39 1.99
N ASP A 706 30.46 -17.07 1.25
CA ASP A 706 30.39 -15.86 0.43
C ASP A 706 30.65 -14.58 1.25
N GLY A 707 31.24 -13.61 0.57
CA GLY A 707 31.65 -12.35 1.18
C GLY A 707 32.73 -12.51 2.24
N GLY A 708 33.47 -13.62 2.32
CA GLY A 708 34.54 -13.79 3.31
C GLY A 708 34.03 -13.95 4.73
N VAL A 709 32.98 -14.75 4.91
CA VAL A 709 32.50 -15.18 6.24
C VAL A 709 33.09 -16.55 6.56
N VAL A 710 33.76 -16.67 7.70
CA VAL A 710 34.25 -17.94 8.24
C VAL A 710 33.12 -18.63 9.00
N LEU A 711 32.89 -19.90 8.67
CA LEU A 711 31.92 -20.78 9.31
C LEU A 711 32.69 -21.87 10.05
N LEU A 712 32.73 -21.80 11.37
CA LEU A 712 33.33 -22.83 12.20
C LEU A 712 32.37 -24.01 12.37
N ASP A 713 32.90 -25.23 12.33
CA ASP A 713 32.11 -26.45 12.54
C ASP A 713 31.53 -26.53 13.97
N VAL A 714 32.21 -25.91 14.94
CA VAL A 714 31.83 -25.88 16.36
C VAL A 714 31.92 -24.44 16.88
N ALA A 715 30.91 -24.00 17.62
CA ALA A 715 30.89 -22.69 18.25
C ALA A 715 32.01 -22.59 19.32
N PRO A 716 32.87 -21.55 19.29
CA PRO A 716 33.87 -21.36 20.33
C PRO A 716 33.23 -21.05 21.68
N ASP A 717 33.80 -21.59 22.76
CA ASP A 717 33.35 -21.35 24.12
C ASP A 717 33.37 -19.86 24.49
N LYS A 718 32.55 -19.49 25.47
CA LYS A 718 32.43 -18.11 25.93
C LYS A 718 33.78 -17.53 26.36
N GLY A 719 34.19 -16.45 25.71
CA GLY A 719 35.45 -15.74 25.98
C GLY A 719 36.67 -16.25 25.19
N VAL A 720 36.52 -17.28 24.36
CA VAL A 720 37.59 -17.80 23.50
C VAL A 720 37.78 -16.90 22.28
N ALA A 721 39.00 -16.42 22.03
CA ALA A 721 39.30 -15.60 20.87
C ALA A 721 39.32 -16.43 19.57
N VAL A 722 38.77 -15.85 18.51
CA VAL A 722 38.86 -16.35 17.13
C VAL A 722 39.75 -15.42 16.33
N THR A 723 40.82 -15.98 15.77
CA THR A 723 41.82 -15.25 14.98
C THR A 723 41.89 -15.79 13.56
N ALA A 724 42.37 -14.96 12.64
CA ALA A 724 42.59 -15.35 11.25
C ALA A 724 43.86 -14.73 10.68
N GLY A 725 44.42 -15.40 9.67
CA GLY A 725 45.36 -14.80 8.71
C GLY A 725 44.97 -15.19 7.30
N PHE A 726 45.12 -14.26 6.35
CA PHE A 726 44.70 -14.46 4.97
C PHE A 726 45.32 -13.41 4.03
N THR A 727 45.28 -13.73 2.73
CA THR A 727 45.45 -12.74 1.66
C THR A 727 44.09 -12.40 1.04
N PHE A 728 43.94 -11.20 0.49
CA PHE A 728 42.69 -10.73 -0.07
C PHE A 728 42.89 -9.83 -1.28
N ASP A 729 41.85 -9.73 -2.10
CA ASP A 729 41.73 -8.75 -3.17
C ASP A 729 40.75 -7.65 -2.73
N VAL A 730 40.90 -6.45 -3.28
CA VAL A 730 40.01 -5.31 -3.08
C VAL A 730 39.00 -5.27 -4.22
N PRO A 731 37.68 -5.21 -3.94
CA PRO A 731 36.68 -4.99 -4.97
C PRO A 731 36.79 -3.56 -5.51
N VAL A 732 37.04 -3.41 -6.82
CA VAL A 732 37.17 -2.11 -7.48
C VAL A 732 36.36 -2.09 -8.77
N ARG A 733 36.04 -0.90 -9.27
CA ARG A 733 35.51 -0.69 -10.62
C ARG A 733 36.33 0.36 -11.36
N PHE A 734 36.16 0.45 -12.69
CA PHE A 734 36.65 1.62 -13.43
C PHE A 734 36.00 2.89 -12.88
N ALA A 735 36.77 3.97 -12.80
CA ALA A 735 36.27 5.26 -12.31
C ALA A 735 35.49 6.03 -13.38
N GLU A 736 35.75 5.78 -14.67
CA GLU A 736 35.21 6.52 -15.82
C GLU A 736 34.47 5.61 -16.82
N ASP A 737 33.49 6.18 -17.52
CA ASP A 737 32.76 5.56 -18.65
C ASP A 737 33.57 5.45 -19.95
N ARG A 738 34.84 5.88 -19.92
CA ARG A 738 35.74 5.87 -21.07
C ARG A 738 37.12 5.38 -20.68
N LEU A 739 37.79 4.71 -21.61
CA LEU A 739 39.18 4.30 -21.49
C LEU A 739 39.96 4.82 -22.69
N GLN A 740 40.98 5.66 -22.44
CA GLN A 740 41.82 6.22 -23.48
C GLN A 740 43.15 5.46 -23.57
N VAL A 741 43.45 4.94 -24.77
CA VAL A 741 44.71 4.26 -25.08
C VAL A 741 45.30 4.81 -26.38
N ALA A 742 46.62 4.93 -26.45
CA ALA A 742 47.34 5.43 -27.61
C ALA A 742 48.44 4.45 -28.05
N ARG A 743 48.80 4.45 -29.34
CA ARG A 743 50.00 3.73 -29.82
C ARG A 743 51.20 4.65 -29.70
N ALA A 744 52.27 4.19 -29.06
CA ALA A 744 53.51 4.96 -28.91
C ALA A 744 54.57 4.58 -29.94
N THR A 745 54.67 3.30 -30.33
CA THR A 745 55.54 2.79 -31.41
C THR A 745 54.93 1.56 -32.10
N HIS A 746 55.63 0.95 -33.07
CA HIS A 746 55.21 -0.30 -33.70
C HIS A 746 55.39 -1.48 -32.72
N GLY A 747 54.34 -1.80 -31.96
CA GLY A 747 54.31 -2.91 -30.99
C GLY A 747 54.11 -2.49 -29.53
N ALA A 748 54.21 -1.19 -29.21
CA ALA A 748 53.95 -0.65 -27.87
C ALA A 748 52.74 0.30 -27.86
N GLY A 749 51.80 0.05 -26.95
CA GLY A 749 50.70 0.97 -26.64
C GLY A 749 50.83 1.50 -25.21
N ILE A 750 50.23 2.66 -24.96
CA ILE A 750 50.27 3.35 -23.67
C ILE A 750 48.83 3.66 -23.25
N ALA A 751 48.48 3.29 -22.02
CA ALA A 751 47.33 3.81 -21.29
C ALA A 751 47.87 4.74 -20.19
N ALA A 752 47.81 6.06 -20.42
CA ALA A 752 48.47 7.03 -19.53
C ALA A 752 47.88 7.03 -18.11
N SER A 753 46.60 6.71 -18.00
CA SER A 753 45.89 6.57 -16.73
C SER A 753 44.79 5.53 -16.89
N VAL A 754 44.62 4.68 -15.88
CA VAL A 754 43.51 3.73 -15.75
C VAL A 754 43.00 3.86 -14.32
N PRO A 755 42.13 4.86 -14.06
CA PRO A 755 41.66 5.13 -12.71
C PRO A 755 40.64 4.07 -12.27
N LEU A 756 40.91 3.44 -11.14
CA LEU A 756 40.00 2.50 -10.48
C LEU A 756 39.60 3.07 -9.12
N ILE A 757 38.40 2.71 -8.69
CA ILE A 757 37.89 3.11 -7.39
C ILE A 757 37.30 1.91 -6.64
N GLU A 758 37.66 1.79 -5.37
CA GLU A 758 37.13 0.78 -4.46
C GLU A 758 35.60 0.87 -4.36
N VAL A 759 34.94 -0.28 -4.31
CA VAL A 759 33.50 -0.42 -4.10
C VAL A 759 33.27 -1.07 -2.74
N ARG A 760 32.28 -0.58 -1.99
CA ARG A 760 31.89 -1.21 -0.73
C ARG A 760 30.75 -2.17 -1.00
N GLU A 761 31.00 -3.45 -0.75
CA GLU A 761 30.00 -4.52 -0.87
C GLU A 761 29.25 -4.61 0.46
N ALA A 762 27.91 -4.60 0.41
CA ALA A 762 27.03 -4.61 1.57
C ALA A 762 26.93 -5.98 2.26
#